data_AF-A0AAD3XP82-F1
#
_entry.id   AF-A0AAD3XP82-F1
#
_cell.length_a   1.000
_cell.length_b   1.000
_cell.length_c   1.000
_cell.angle_alpha   90.00
_cell.angle_beta   90.00
_cell.angle_gamma   90.00
#
_symmetry.space_group_name_H-M   'P 1'
#
loop_
_entity.id
_entity.type
_entity.pdbx_description
1 polymer ?
#
loop_
_entity_poly.entity_id
_entity_poly.type
_entity_poly.pdbx_seq_one_letter_code
_entity_poly.pdbx_strand_id
1 'polypeptide(L)'
;MDTASKDENLSVELVTEGLTSDNSCNYNRRRLKLKELNWDHSFVRELPGDPRRDNIPRQVLHACYTEISPSAEVDNPQLVAWSESVAELLDLDPSEFETPEFPLIFSGASPLVGSLPYAQCYGGHQFGMWAGQLGDGRAITLGEVLNSKSERWELQLKGAGKTPYSRFADGLAVLRSSIREFLCSEAMHSLGIPTTRALCLVTTGKYVTRDMFYDGNPKEEPGAITCRVAESFLRFGSYQIHASRGKEDHGIVRSLADYAIRHHFPHIEKMKKSESLSFSTGEEDQSVVDLTSNKYAAWVVEVAERTASLIASWQGVGFTHGVLNTDNMSILGLTIDYGPFGFLDAFDPKYTPNTTDLPGRRYCFANQPDIGLWNIAQFGATLQAAELIDDKEANYAMERYGTKFMDDYQAIMTRKLGLAKYNKDLISKLLNNMAVDKVDYTNFFRLLSKVMADPGTPETELLTPLKAVLLDIGKERKDAWISWVKSYVQEEMRVPRCLEVWKMGTVNYLDSLKIQEKLVSDRKAHKISDTVLSLQHPPTYTLGKRRTDHNFLVPVSEVKNIGAEVHYTQRGGDITYHGPHQAILYPILSLREMGIGARRYVEKLELVMIELASLYGVRAYSGRKGETGVWIGERKIGAIGVRIQSGITSHGLAFNIDPDLSYYKHIVPCGIPDKEVTSLRRETNLELPSEEVIHEQLISCFARQFEFITVLLDKRNIQ
;
A
#
# COMPACT_ATOMS: atom_id res chain seq x y z
N MET A 1 -11.41 19.84 68.31
CA MET A 1 -10.85 21.15 67.93
C MET A 1 -9.60 20.87 67.14
N ASP A 2 -9.70 21.14 65.84
CA ASP A 2 -8.66 21.31 64.82
C ASP A 2 -7.30 20.61 64.99
N THR A 3 -6.99 19.72 64.05
CA THR A 3 -5.87 19.93 63.12
C THR A 3 -5.98 19.02 61.89
N ALA A 4 -6.19 19.69 60.76
CA ALA A 4 -5.89 19.36 59.36
C ALA A 4 -5.17 18.04 59.00
N SER A 5 -5.83 17.24 58.16
CA SER A 5 -5.19 16.37 57.16
C SER A 5 -5.41 16.95 55.76
N LYS A 6 -4.33 17.37 55.10
CA LYS A 6 -4.30 17.76 53.69
C LYS A 6 -4.10 16.49 52.85
N ASP A 7 -5.11 16.12 52.07
CA ASP A 7 -4.94 15.32 50.86
C ASP A 7 -4.93 16.29 49.67
N GLU A 8 -3.81 16.31 48.94
CA GLU A 8 -3.66 17.07 47.70
C GLU A 8 -4.19 16.22 46.53
N ASN A 9 -5.28 16.71 45.93
CA ASN A 9 -5.81 16.27 44.64
C ASN A 9 -4.83 16.63 43.52
N LEU A 10 -4.31 15.61 42.81
CA LEU A 10 -3.70 15.77 41.49
C LEU A 10 -4.82 15.81 40.43
N SER A 11 -5.03 17.01 39.88
CA SER A 11 -5.87 17.30 38.73
C SER A 11 -5.26 16.74 37.45
N VAL A 12 -5.99 15.87 36.76
CA VAL A 12 -5.72 15.45 35.37
C VAL A 12 -6.54 16.35 34.45
N GLU A 13 -5.91 17.38 33.90
CA GLU A 13 -6.50 18.20 32.82
C GLU A 13 -6.29 17.49 31.47
N LEU A 14 -7.40 16.95 30.94
CA LEU A 14 -7.54 16.56 29.55
C LEU A 14 -7.79 17.82 28.72
N VAL A 15 -6.75 18.33 28.06
CA VAL A 15 -6.87 19.40 27.08
C VAL A 15 -7.18 18.78 25.72
N THR A 16 -8.42 18.94 25.29
CA THR A 16 -8.92 18.71 23.93
C THR A 16 -8.64 19.94 23.07
N GLU A 17 -7.61 19.89 22.21
CA GLU A 17 -7.40 20.90 21.17
C GLU A 17 -7.95 20.44 19.82
N GLY A 18 -8.68 21.36 19.19
CA GLY A 18 -9.49 21.15 18.00
C GLY A 18 -8.69 21.04 16.71
N LEU A 19 -9.14 20.15 15.84
CA LEU A 19 -8.71 20.04 14.45
C LEU A 19 -9.48 21.05 13.59
N THR A 20 -8.99 22.28 13.55
CA THR A 20 -9.17 23.14 12.37
C THR A 20 -8.18 22.69 11.31
N SER A 21 -8.69 22.46 10.10
CA SER A 21 -7.89 22.22 8.90
C SER A 21 -7.08 23.46 8.57
N ASP A 22 -5.88 23.55 9.13
CA ASP A 22 -4.83 24.41 8.60
C ASP A 22 -3.86 23.55 7.80
N ASN A 23 -3.82 23.82 6.50
CA ASN A 23 -2.94 23.18 5.53
C ASN A 23 -1.52 23.75 5.66
N SER A 24 -1.01 23.87 6.88
CA SER A 24 0.30 24.43 7.21
C SER A 24 0.88 23.85 8.51
N CYS A 25 0.97 22.53 8.61
CA CYS A 25 1.96 21.91 9.49
C CYS A 25 3.32 21.83 8.75
N ASN A 26 3.85 22.98 8.35
CA ASN A 26 5.29 23.14 8.19
C ASN A 26 5.87 23.17 9.60
N TYR A 27 6.13 21.99 10.18
CA TYR A 27 7.35 21.90 10.96
C TYR A 27 8.43 22.34 9.98
N ASN A 28 9.13 23.45 10.27
CA ASN A 28 10.38 23.80 9.62
C ASN A 28 11.36 22.65 9.88
N ARG A 29 11.22 21.53 9.14
CA ARG A 29 12.25 20.50 9.06
C ARG A 29 13.44 21.23 8.49
N ARG A 30 14.47 21.38 9.30
CA ARG A 30 15.72 22.01 8.89
C ARG A 30 16.25 21.20 7.71
N ARG A 31 16.12 21.75 6.50
CA ARG A 31 16.76 21.21 5.32
C ARG A 31 18.26 21.45 5.44
N LEU A 32 19.03 20.40 5.19
CA LEU A 32 20.47 20.37 5.33
C LEU A 32 21.11 20.66 3.99
N LYS A 33 22.19 21.46 4.01
CA LYS A 33 23.14 21.48 2.90
C LYS A 33 23.99 20.21 2.92
N LEU A 34 24.61 19.84 1.80
CA LEU A 34 25.48 18.66 1.71
C LEU A 34 26.59 18.64 2.78
N LYS A 35 27.16 19.82 3.08
CA LYS A 35 28.20 20.00 4.10
C LYS A 35 27.71 19.85 5.54
N GLU A 36 26.40 19.83 5.76
CA GLU A 36 25.76 19.72 7.07
C GLU A 36 25.22 18.31 7.34
N LEU A 37 25.42 17.36 6.41
CA LEU A 37 25.05 15.96 6.59
C LEU A 37 25.69 15.40 7.87
N ASN A 38 24.89 14.71 8.66
CA ASN A 38 25.31 14.12 9.92
C ASN A 38 25.92 12.74 9.69
N TRP A 39 27.24 12.68 9.56
CA TRP A 39 27.99 11.45 9.32
C TRP A 39 28.15 10.60 10.58
N ASP A 40 27.88 9.30 10.50
CA ASP A 40 28.10 8.36 11.60
C ASP A 40 29.33 7.46 11.38
N HIS A 41 29.47 6.84 10.20
CA HIS A 41 30.58 5.94 9.87
C HIS A 41 30.72 4.71 10.79
N SER A 42 29.63 4.19 11.35
CA SER A 42 29.65 2.98 12.20
C SER A 42 30.26 1.77 11.49
N PHE A 43 30.01 1.58 10.20
CA PHE A 43 30.50 0.43 9.44
C PHE A 43 32.03 0.38 9.46
N VAL A 44 32.67 1.51 9.18
CA VAL A 44 34.13 1.64 9.16
C VAL A 44 34.71 1.58 10.58
N ARG A 45 34.05 2.21 11.56
CA ARG A 45 34.53 2.24 12.95
C ARG A 45 34.45 0.89 13.67
N GLU A 46 33.44 0.07 13.38
CA GLU A 46 33.12 -1.13 14.16
C GLU A 46 33.58 -2.44 13.49
N LEU A 47 33.75 -2.47 12.17
CA LEU A 47 34.13 -3.67 11.42
C LEU A 47 35.61 -3.66 11.01
N PRO A 48 36.23 -4.84 10.85
CA PRO A 48 37.63 -4.92 10.45
C PRO A 48 37.83 -4.38 9.03
N GLY A 49 38.72 -3.41 8.88
CA GLY A 49 39.10 -2.81 7.60
C GLY A 49 40.42 -3.36 7.07
N ASP A 50 40.58 -3.30 5.75
CA ASP A 50 41.84 -3.62 5.09
C ASP A 50 42.91 -2.57 5.44
N PRO A 51 44.12 -2.96 5.89
CA PRO A 51 45.19 -2.00 6.18
C PRO A 51 45.69 -1.25 4.93
N ARG A 52 45.41 -1.76 3.72
CA ARG A 52 45.79 -1.12 2.46
C ARG A 52 44.68 -0.20 1.95
N ARG A 53 45.07 0.82 1.17
CA ARG A 53 44.15 1.83 0.61
C ARG A 53 44.32 2.06 -0.90
N ASP A 54 45.02 1.16 -1.57
CA ASP A 54 45.19 1.20 -3.02
C ASP A 54 44.00 0.56 -3.74
N ASN A 55 43.80 0.93 -5.02
CA ASN A 55 42.76 0.37 -5.88
C ASN A 55 43.24 -0.81 -6.74
N ILE A 56 44.34 -1.48 -6.37
CA ILE A 56 44.90 -2.58 -7.15
C ILE A 56 44.06 -3.84 -6.91
N PRO A 57 43.47 -4.46 -7.95
CA PRO A 57 42.67 -5.67 -7.80
C PRO A 57 43.43 -6.81 -7.11
N ARG A 58 42.86 -7.38 -6.04
CA ARG A 58 43.48 -8.46 -5.26
C ARG A 58 42.49 -9.17 -4.33
N GLN A 59 42.93 -10.28 -3.73
CA GLN A 59 42.26 -10.85 -2.57
C GLN A 59 42.45 -9.94 -1.34
N VAL A 60 41.37 -9.68 -0.63
CA VAL A 60 41.30 -8.88 0.61
C VAL A 60 40.88 -9.83 1.72
N LEU A 61 41.84 -10.24 2.55
CA LEU A 61 41.62 -11.21 3.62
C LEU A 61 41.36 -10.50 4.94
N HIS A 62 40.59 -11.14 5.83
CA HIS A 62 40.33 -10.68 7.20
C HIS A 62 39.75 -9.26 7.35
N ALA A 63 39.08 -8.75 6.32
CA ALA A 63 38.50 -7.40 6.29
C ALA A 63 37.14 -7.37 5.58
N CYS A 64 36.23 -6.57 6.11
CA CYS A 64 34.89 -6.33 5.56
C CYS A 64 34.87 -5.23 4.49
N TYR A 65 35.88 -4.37 4.44
CA TYR A 65 35.98 -3.28 3.47
C TYR A 65 37.42 -2.84 3.24
N THR A 66 37.63 -2.06 2.20
CA THR A 66 38.85 -1.27 1.96
C THR A 66 38.49 0.21 1.90
N GLU A 67 39.18 1.06 2.66
CA GLU A 67 39.08 2.52 2.49
C GLU A 67 39.64 2.91 1.12
N ILE A 68 38.81 3.52 0.27
CA ILE A 68 39.20 3.90 -1.09
C ILE A 68 38.35 5.07 -1.58
N SER A 69 39.01 6.06 -2.20
CA SER A 69 38.31 7.21 -2.80
C SER A 69 37.90 6.93 -4.25
N PRO A 70 36.83 7.58 -4.75
CA PRO A 70 36.50 7.60 -6.17
C PRO A 70 37.70 7.91 -7.06
N SER A 71 37.81 7.19 -8.18
CA SER A 71 38.95 7.29 -9.10
C SER A 71 38.54 7.39 -10.57
N ALA A 72 37.25 7.51 -10.86
CA ALA A 72 36.77 7.67 -12.23
C ALA A 72 37.27 8.98 -12.83
N GLU A 73 37.76 8.92 -14.07
CA GLU A 73 38.06 10.13 -14.84
C GLU A 73 36.75 10.80 -15.27
N VAL A 74 36.66 12.10 -15.06
CA VAL A 74 35.49 12.91 -15.41
C VAL A 74 35.89 14.14 -16.22
N ASP A 75 34.96 14.63 -17.01
CA ASP A 75 35.11 15.80 -17.87
C ASP A 75 33.77 16.52 -17.95
N ASN A 76 33.66 17.68 -17.31
CA ASN A 76 32.43 18.46 -17.24
C ASN A 76 31.17 17.62 -16.85
N PRO A 77 31.18 16.93 -15.69
CA PRO A 77 30.06 16.08 -15.28
C PRO A 77 28.77 16.90 -15.14
N GLN A 78 27.64 16.32 -15.53
CA GLN A 78 26.33 16.99 -15.51
C GLN A 78 25.31 16.16 -14.73
N LEU A 79 24.43 16.84 -13.99
CA LEU A 79 23.27 16.20 -13.39
C LEU A 79 22.27 15.80 -14.48
N VAL A 80 21.87 14.53 -14.48
CA VAL A 80 20.84 14.00 -15.40
C VAL A 80 19.48 13.99 -14.72
N ALA A 81 19.43 13.46 -13.49
CA ALA A 81 18.21 13.34 -12.71
C ALA A 81 18.53 13.21 -11.22
N TRP A 82 17.58 13.58 -10.36
CA TRP A 82 17.62 13.34 -8.92
C TRP A 82 16.22 13.03 -8.38
N SER A 83 16.14 12.35 -7.23
CA SER A 83 14.87 11.97 -6.60
C SER A 83 14.54 12.88 -5.43
N GLU A 84 13.43 13.62 -5.56
CA GLU A 84 12.90 14.47 -4.50
C GLU A 84 12.61 13.68 -3.22
N SER A 85 11.97 12.51 -3.36
CA SER A 85 11.66 11.65 -2.21
C SER A 85 12.89 11.12 -1.46
N VAL A 86 14.03 10.96 -2.14
CA VAL A 86 15.29 10.55 -1.48
C VAL A 86 16.02 11.75 -0.90
N ALA A 87 15.92 12.93 -1.51
CA ALA A 87 16.40 14.16 -0.88
C ALA A 87 15.67 14.41 0.45
N GLU A 88 14.34 14.27 0.47
CA GLU A 88 13.54 14.36 1.70
C GLU A 88 13.91 13.29 2.74
N LEU A 89 14.20 12.06 2.31
CA LEU A 89 14.67 10.97 3.17
C LEU A 89 15.94 11.33 3.95
N LEU A 90 16.83 12.06 3.29
CA LEU A 90 18.13 12.50 3.81
C LEU A 90 18.09 13.92 4.41
N ASP A 91 16.90 14.52 4.53
CA ASP A 91 16.69 15.91 4.93
C ASP A 91 17.47 16.94 4.09
N LEU A 92 17.83 16.61 2.85
CA LEU A 92 18.61 17.45 1.95
C LEU A 92 17.77 18.57 1.32
N ASP A 93 18.35 19.77 1.23
CA ASP A 93 17.74 20.91 0.54
C ASP A 93 17.75 20.69 -0.99
N PRO A 94 16.59 20.71 -1.67
CA PRO A 94 16.50 20.63 -3.13
C PRO A 94 17.37 21.64 -3.90
N SER A 95 17.67 22.80 -3.31
CA SER A 95 18.52 23.81 -3.95
C SER A 95 19.98 23.35 -4.12
N GLU A 96 20.44 22.35 -3.35
CA GLU A 96 21.80 21.80 -3.50
C GLU A 96 22.00 21.12 -4.87
N PHE A 97 20.95 20.56 -5.47
CA PHE A 97 21.01 19.88 -6.77
C PHE A 97 21.20 20.84 -7.95
N GLU A 98 20.95 22.13 -7.74
CA GLU A 98 21.13 23.18 -8.74
C GLU A 98 22.54 23.81 -8.67
N THR A 99 23.33 23.46 -7.65
CA THR A 99 24.67 24.01 -7.47
C THR A 99 25.67 23.45 -8.50
N PRO A 100 26.58 24.27 -9.04
CA PRO A 100 27.63 23.79 -9.96
C PRO A 100 28.54 22.71 -9.36
N GLU A 101 28.67 22.67 -8.04
CA GLU A 101 29.50 21.70 -7.31
C GLU A 101 28.85 20.31 -7.22
N PHE A 102 27.52 20.22 -7.31
CA PHE A 102 26.81 18.95 -7.10
C PHE A 102 27.26 17.84 -8.06
N PRO A 103 27.31 18.05 -9.40
CA PRO A 103 27.78 17.02 -10.31
C PRO A 103 29.26 16.65 -10.09
N LEU A 104 30.10 17.58 -9.63
CA LEU A 104 31.50 17.32 -9.31
C LEU A 104 31.63 16.40 -8.09
N ILE A 105 30.82 16.62 -7.05
CA ILE A 105 30.81 15.80 -5.85
C ILE A 105 30.31 14.38 -6.16
N PHE A 106 29.14 14.26 -6.79
CA PHE A 106 28.50 12.96 -7.02
C PHE A 106 29.08 12.18 -8.20
N SER A 107 29.97 12.78 -9.00
CA SER A 107 30.84 12.06 -9.93
C SER A 107 32.15 11.59 -9.29
N GLY A 108 32.41 11.97 -8.04
CA GLY A 108 33.65 11.64 -7.32
C GLY A 108 34.84 12.56 -7.65
N ALA A 109 34.65 13.58 -8.48
CA ALA A 109 35.68 14.53 -8.88
C ALA A 109 36.10 15.49 -7.75
N SER A 110 35.17 15.76 -6.83
CA SER A 110 35.40 16.57 -5.63
C SER A 110 34.95 15.79 -4.39
N PRO A 111 35.71 15.85 -3.28
CA PRO A 111 35.34 15.14 -2.07
C PRO A 111 34.08 15.76 -1.43
N LEU A 112 33.18 14.91 -0.95
CA LEU A 112 32.09 15.35 -0.09
C LEU A 112 32.63 15.57 1.33
N VAL A 113 32.43 16.76 1.89
CA VAL A 113 32.93 17.11 3.22
C VAL A 113 32.39 16.14 4.28
N GLY A 114 33.28 15.57 5.09
CA GLY A 114 32.96 14.63 6.17
C GLY A 114 32.77 13.17 5.75
N SER A 115 32.71 12.89 4.45
CA SER A 115 32.64 11.52 3.91
C SER A 115 33.90 10.71 4.23
N LEU A 116 33.74 9.39 4.39
CA LEU A 116 34.82 8.44 4.62
C LEU A 116 34.67 7.28 3.61
N PRO A 117 35.20 7.43 2.38
CA PRO A 117 34.90 6.51 1.30
C PRO A 117 35.49 5.10 1.48
N TYR A 118 34.68 4.06 1.21
CA TYR A 118 35.10 2.66 1.27
C TYR A 118 34.41 1.79 0.21
N ALA A 119 34.97 0.61 -0.06
CA ALA A 119 34.38 -0.43 -0.88
C ALA A 119 34.25 -1.72 -0.05
N GLN A 120 33.08 -2.38 -0.07
CA GLN A 120 32.83 -3.57 0.73
C GLN A 120 33.42 -4.84 0.12
N CYS A 121 33.91 -5.73 0.97
CA CYS A 121 34.33 -7.09 0.62
C CYS A 121 33.18 -8.06 0.82
N TYR A 122 32.84 -8.82 -0.23
CA TYR A 122 31.87 -9.92 -0.15
C TYR A 122 32.22 -11.00 -1.17
N GLY A 123 31.59 -12.17 -1.03
CA GLY A 123 31.66 -13.27 -1.99
C GLY A 123 30.26 -13.65 -2.43
N GLY A 124 30.08 -14.80 -3.07
CA GLY A 124 28.75 -15.25 -3.42
C GLY A 124 28.70 -16.49 -4.30
N HIS A 125 27.53 -17.11 -4.33
CA HIS A 125 27.21 -18.16 -5.28
C HIS A 125 26.59 -17.53 -6.52
N GLN A 126 27.31 -17.56 -7.63
CA GLN A 126 26.84 -17.08 -8.92
C GLN A 126 26.29 -18.27 -9.71
N PHE A 127 25.03 -18.19 -10.13
CA PHE A 127 24.33 -19.29 -10.83
C PHE A 127 24.39 -20.64 -10.10
N GLY A 128 24.44 -20.61 -8.77
CA GLY A 128 24.51 -21.81 -7.92
C GLY A 128 25.93 -22.30 -7.60
N MET A 129 26.96 -21.70 -8.19
CA MET A 129 28.36 -22.08 -7.98
C MET A 129 29.09 -21.03 -7.15
N TRP A 130 29.91 -21.45 -6.18
CA TRP A 130 30.73 -20.53 -5.39
C TRP A 130 31.74 -19.78 -6.29
N ALA A 131 31.67 -18.45 -6.29
CA ALA A 131 32.49 -17.59 -7.15
C ALA A 131 33.74 -17.04 -6.45
N GLY A 132 33.98 -17.40 -5.19
CA GLY A 132 35.06 -16.83 -4.38
C GLY A 132 34.80 -15.37 -4.01
N GLN A 133 35.88 -14.59 -3.89
CA GLN A 133 35.78 -13.17 -3.56
C GLN A 133 35.26 -12.35 -4.74
N LEU A 134 34.23 -11.56 -4.45
CA LEU A 134 33.64 -10.51 -5.27
C LEU A 134 33.98 -9.18 -4.60
N GLY A 135 32.96 -8.46 -4.10
CA GLY A 135 33.09 -7.14 -3.49
C GLY A 135 32.58 -6.03 -4.39
N ASP A 136 32.60 -4.81 -3.87
CA ASP A 136 32.21 -3.60 -4.56
C ASP A 136 33.22 -3.25 -5.66
N GLY A 137 33.17 -3.99 -6.77
CA GLY A 137 34.15 -3.88 -7.87
C GLY A 137 34.00 -2.65 -8.76
N ARG A 138 32.91 -1.92 -8.62
CA ARG A 138 32.62 -0.65 -9.32
C ARG A 138 31.76 0.28 -8.49
N ALA A 139 31.73 0.07 -7.17
CA ALA A 139 30.92 0.84 -6.26
C ALA A 139 31.82 1.33 -5.12
N ILE A 140 31.57 2.55 -4.66
CA ILE A 140 32.30 3.16 -3.55
C ILE A 140 31.26 3.84 -2.67
N THR A 141 31.13 3.39 -1.43
CA THR A 141 30.28 4.02 -0.43
C THR A 141 31.01 5.26 0.10
N LEU A 142 30.37 6.43 0.06
CA LEU A 142 30.89 7.68 0.61
C LEU A 142 30.85 7.71 2.14
N GLY A 143 29.92 6.96 2.73
CA GLY A 143 29.76 6.82 4.17
C GLY A 143 28.29 6.64 4.55
N GLU A 144 28.05 6.70 5.85
CA GLU A 144 26.72 6.57 6.46
C GLU A 144 26.29 7.91 7.04
N VAL A 145 25.08 8.34 6.71
CA VAL A 145 24.46 9.53 7.29
C VAL A 145 23.27 9.14 8.17
N LEU A 146 23.03 9.95 9.20
CA LEU A 146 21.83 9.88 10.03
C LEU A 146 20.90 11.03 9.64
N ASN A 147 19.64 10.71 9.34
CA ASN A 147 18.62 11.73 9.16
C ASN A 147 18.09 12.24 10.51
N SER A 148 17.17 13.20 10.46
CA SER A 148 16.54 13.82 11.63
C SER A 148 15.70 12.87 12.49
N LYS A 149 15.36 11.68 11.98
CA LYS A 149 14.70 10.61 12.72
C LYS A 149 15.68 9.60 13.32
N SER A 150 16.98 9.86 13.22
CA SER A 150 18.05 8.93 13.59
C SER A 150 18.02 7.63 12.78
N GLU A 151 17.45 7.65 11.57
CA GLU A 151 17.55 6.55 10.62
C GLU A 151 18.86 6.66 9.84
N ARG A 152 19.52 5.53 9.64
CA ARG A 152 20.83 5.42 8.99
C ARG A 152 20.70 5.13 7.51
N TRP A 153 21.50 5.81 6.70
CA TRP A 153 21.53 5.63 5.25
C TRP A 153 22.96 5.64 4.71
N GLU A 154 23.36 4.58 4.00
CA GLU A 154 24.59 4.51 3.22
C GLU A 154 24.41 5.22 1.86
N LEU A 155 25.37 6.07 1.47
CA LEU A 155 25.41 6.70 0.14
C LEU A 155 26.48 6.02 -0.71
N GLN A 156 26.11 5.33 -1.78
CA GLN A 156 27.03 4.55 -2.61
C GLN A 156 27.06 5.02 -4.07
N LEU A 157 28.24 5.44 -4.52
CA LEU A 157 28.47 5.82 -5.92
C LEU A 157 28.82 4.59 -6.76
N LYS A 158 27.96 4.24 -7.71
CA LYS A 158 28.15 3.12 -8.63
C LYS A 158 28.63 3.62 -9.98
N GLY A 159 29.80 3.14 -10.41
CA GLY A 159 30.56 3.62 -11.58
C GLY A 159 31.73 4.56 -11.23
N ALA A 160 32.05 4.69 -9.93
CA ALA A 160 32.98 5.70 -9.42
C ALA A 160 34.48 5.34 -9.54
N GLY A 161 34.82 4.26 -10.25
CA GLY A 161 36.20 3.86 -10.51
C GLY A 161 36.56 2.48 -9.95
N LYS A 162 37.85 2.14 -10.04
CA LYS A 162 38.36 0.82 -9.64
C LYS A 162 38.53 0.73 -8.13
N THR A 163 38.42 -0.50 -7.64
CA THR A 163 38.64 -0.90 -6.26
C THR A 163 39.47 -2.19 -6.24
N PRO A 164 39.97 -2.65 -5.08
CA PRO A 164 40.57 -3.99 -4.95
C PRO A 164 39.67 -5.14 -5.41
N TYR A 165 38.36 -4.89 -5.50
CA TYR A 165 37.33 -5.86 -5.85
C TYR A 165 36.96 -5.84 -7.34
N SER A 166 37.54 -4.94 -8.16
CA SER A 166 37.21 -4.82 -9.58
C SER A 166 37.54 -6.05 -10.42
N ARG A 167 38.37 -6.98 -9.91
CA ARG A 167 38.89 -8.14 -10.65
C ARG A 167 39.49 -7.68 -11.98
N PHE A 168 38.89 -8.06 -13.11
CA PHE A 168 39.33 -7.69 -14.46
C PHE A 168 38.54 -6.51 -15.06
N ALA A 169 37.55 -5.97 -14.34
CA ALA A 169 36.68 -4.90 -14.82
C ALA A 169 37.31 -3.52 -14.64
N ASP A 170 36.75 -2.53 -15.33
CA ASP A 170 37.23 -1.15 -15.35
C ASP A 170 36.72 -0.28 -14.18
N GLY A 171 35.74 -0.75 -13.41
CA GLY A 171 35.14 0.01 -12.31
C GLY A 171 34.12 1.07 -12.73
N LEU A 172 33.75 1.14 -14.02
CA LEU A 172 32.91 2.19 -14.58
C LEU A 172 31.49 1.71 -14.90
N ALA A 173 30.56 2.64 -15.01
CA ALA A 173 29.18 2.40 -15.44
C ALA A 173 28.79 3.30 -16.62
N VAL A 174 27.83 2.85 -17.42
CA VAL A 174 27.33 3.57 -18.60
C VAL A 174 25.95 4.15 -18.33
N LEU A 175 25.64 5.26 -18.99
CA LEU A 175 24.41 6.02 -18.80
C LEU A 175 23.14 5.16 -18.93
N ARG A 176 23.10 4.24 -19.90
CA ARG A 176 21.95 3.34 -20.10
C ARG A 176 21.67 2.45 -18.89
N SER A 177 22.69 1.81 -18.32
CA SER A 177 22.51 0.99 -17.10
C SER A 177 22.14 1.85 -15.89
N SER A 178 22.76 3.02 -15.78
CA SER A 178 22.56 3.94 -14.66
C SER A 178 21.15 4.55 -14.65
N ILE A 179 20.60 4.89 -15.83
CA ILE A 179 19.19 5.31 -15.99
C ILE A 179 18.24 4.19 -15.57
N ARG A 180 18.47 2.95 -16.03
CA ARG A 180 17.61 1.81 -15.70
C ARG A 180 17.58 1.55 -14.20
N GLU A 181 18.73 1.60 -13.53
CA GLU A 181 18.83 1.43 -12.09
C GLU A 181 18.16 2.57 -11.33
N PHE A 182 18.38 3.83 -11.74
CA PHE A 182 17.71 5.00 -11.15
C PHE A 182 16.18 4.87 -11.23
N LEU A 183 15.65 4.63 -12.43
CA LEU A 183 14.20 4.54 -12.65
C LEU A 183 13.58 3.36 -11.90
N CYS A 184 14.21 2.19 -11.94
CA CYS A 184 13.64 0.98 -11.33
C CYS A 184 13.68 1.03 -9.80
N SER A 185 14.73 1.59 -9.22
CA SER A 185 14.81 1.85 -7.76
C SER A 185 13.60 2.65 -7.29
N GLU A 186 13.31 3.77 -7.95
CA GLU A 186 12.23 4.65 -7.53
C GLU A 186 10.84 4.13 -7.93
N ALA A 187 10.73 3.40 -9.04
CA ALA A 187 9.49 2.71 -9.42
C ALA A 187 9.11 1.62 -8.43
N MET A 188 10.07 0.79 -8.00
CA MET A 188 9.84 -0.27 -6.99
C MET A 188 9.42 0.33 -5.64
N HIS A 189 10.07 1.42 -5.22
CA HIS A 189 9.65 2.16 -4.03
C HIS A 189 8.21 2.68 -4.15
N SER A 190 7.87 3.29 -5.29
CA SER A 190 6.53 3.83 -5.54
C SER A 190 5.44 2.74 -5.62
N LEU A 191 5.82 1.50 -5.98
CA LEU A 191 4.97 0.32 -5.92
C LEU A 191 4.81 -0.24 -4.49
N GLY A 192 5.49 0.33 -3.50
CA GLY A 192 5.52 -0.15 -2.13
C GLY A 192 6.40 -1.39 -1.92
N ILE A 193 7.32 -1.68 -2.84
CA ILE A 193 8.22 -2.83 -2.74
C ILE A 193 9.56 -2.39 -2.15
N PRO A 194 10.07 -3.05 -1.10
CA PRO A 194 11.36 -2.71 -0.50
C PRO A 194 12.51 -2.75 -1.52
N THR A 195 13.33 -1.71 -1.54
CA THR A 195 14.38 -1.54 -2.53
C THR A 195 15.45 -0.54 -2.09
N THR A 196 16.67 -0.69 -2.62
CA THR A 196 17.65 0.39 -2.62
C THR A 196 17.11 1.58 -3.42
N ARG A 197 17.36 2.79 -2.95
CA ARG A 197 16.90 4.05 -3.53
C ARG A 197 17.97 4.67 -4.41
N ALA A 198 17.59 5.62 -5.25
CA ALA A 198 18.53 6.37 -6.09
C ALA A 198 18.39 7.88 -5.85
N LEU A 199 19.43 8.48 -5.26
CA LEU A 199 19.45 9.92 -4.97
C LEU A 199 19.62 10.74 -6.24
N CYS A 200 20.64 10.43 -7.03
CA CYS A 200 20.96 11.17 -8.24
C CYS A 200 21.69 10.31 -9.28
N LEU A 201 21.66 10.80 -10.52
CA LEU A 201 22.38 10.28 -11.67
C LEU A 201 23.16 11.42 -12.33
N VAL A 202 24.47 11.25 -12.47
CA VAL A 202 25.34 12.21 -13.14
C VAL A 202 26.08 11.56 -14.31
N THR A 203 26.32 12.32 -15.38
CA THR A 203 27.25 11.91 -16.44
C THR A 203 28.69 12.13 -15.99
N THR A 204 29.63 11.35 -16.51
CA THR A 204 31.07 11.62 -16.33
C THR A 204 31.64 12.50 -17.42
N GLY A 205 30.93 12.66 -18.55
CA GLY A 205 31.40 13.30 -19.78
C GLY A 205 32.52 12.55 -20.52
N LYS A 206 32.91 11.37 -20.03
CA LYS A 206 33.78 10.41 -20.73
C LYS A 206 32.94 9.31 -21.36
N TYR A 207 33.53 8.62 -22.34
CA TYR A 207 32.96 7.40 -22.92
C TYR A 207 33.57 6.16 -22.27
N VAL A 208 32.80 5.07 -22.27
CA VAL A 208 33.16 3.78 -21.71
C VAL A 208 32.80 2.70 -22.72
N THR A 209 33.77 1.88 -23.08
CA THR A 209 33.57 0.76 -24.00
C THR A 209 32.75 -0.37 -23.36
N ARG A 210 31.64 -0.77 -23.98
CA ARG A 210 30.81 -1.90 -23.54
C ARG A 210 30.38 -2.77 -24.71
N ASP A 211 30.36 -4.08 -24.49
CA ASP A 211 29.64 -5.02 -25.34
C ASP A 211 28.28 -5.31 -24.67
N MET A 212 27.24 -4.62 -25.15
CA MET A 212 25.90 -4.68 -24.53
C MET A 212 25.25 -6.06 -24.67
N PHE A 213 25.53 -6.77 -25.76
CA PHE A 213 24.88 -8.06 -26.07
C PHE A 213 25.78 -9.26 -25.82
N TYR A 214 27.04 -9.04 -25.42
CA TYR A 214 28.06 -10.08 -25.28
C TYR A 214 28.28 -10.86 -26.59
N ASP A 215 28.21 -10.16 -27.72
CA ASP A 215 28.30 -10.72 -29.07
C ASP A 215 29.68 -10.49 -29.73
N GLY A 216 30.62 -9.89 -29.01
CA GLY A 216 31.97 -9.56 -29.46
C GLY A 216 32.09 -8.19 -30.15
N ASN A 217 31.03 -7.37 -30.18
CA ASN A 217 31.04 -6.05 -30.85
C ASN A 217 30.92 -4.88 -29.84
N PRO A 218 32.01 -4.53 -29.14
CA PRO A 218 31.99 -3.44 -28.18
C PRO A 218 31.75 -2.08 -28.85
N LYS A 219 31.05 -1.18 -28.13
CA LYS A 219 30.75 0.19 -28.54
C LYS A 219 31.06 1.16 -27.42
N GLU A 220 31.40 2.39 -27.78
CA GLU A 220 31.50 3.49 -26.83
C GLU A 220 30.11 3.93 -26.38
N GLU A 221 29.87 3.93 -25.07
CA GLU A 221 28.66 4.47 -24.44
C GLU A 221 29.04 5.60 -23.48
N PRO A 222 28.21 6.65 -23.29
CA PRO A 222 28.48 7.68 -22.31
C PRO A 222 28.61 7.10 -20.90
N GLY A 223 29.64 7.48 -20.17
CA GLY A 223 29.86 7.12 -18.77
C GLY A 223 28.92 7.86 -17.83
N ALA A 224 28.50 7.20 -16.76
CA ALA A 224 27.63 7.78 -15.75
C ALA A 224 27.82 7.15 -14.37
N ILE A 225 27.45 7.89 -13.34
CA ILE A 225 27.50 7.46 -11.94
C ILE A 225 26.12 7.65 -11.31
N THR A 226 25.62 6.59 -10.67
CA THR A 226 24.39 6.65 -9.86
C THR A 226 24.76 6.66 -8.39
N CYS A 227 24.23 7.62 -7.62
CA CYS A 227 24.28 7.58 -6.17
C CYS A 227 23.10 6.77 -5.63
N ARG A 228 23.39 5.54 -5.22
CA ARG A 228 22.44 4.65 -4.54
C ARG A 228 22.36 5.01 -3.06
N VAL A 229 21.20 4.78 -2.47
CA VAL A 229 20.94 5.03 -1.04
C VAL A 229 20.22 3.82 -0.44
N ALA A 230 20.68 3.30 0.68
CA ALA A 230 20.06 2.19 1.37
C ALA A 230 20.37 2.25 2.87
N GLU A 231 19.55 1.63 3.71
CA GLU A 231 19.87 1.50 5.14
C GLU A 231 21.17 0.71 5.33
N SER A 232 21.37 -0.33 4.51
CA SER A 232 22.66 -0.98 4.33
C SER A 232 22.80 -1.68 2.99
N PHE A 233 24.04 -1.81 2.52
CA PHE A 233 24.42 -2.64 1.37
C PHE A 233 24.93 -4.04 1.75
N LEU A 234 24.77 -4.45 3.02
CA LEU A 234 25.10 -5.81 3.45
C LEU A 234 24.27 -6.88 2.72
N ARG A 235 24.95 -7.91 2.23
CA ARG A 235 24.40 -9.01 1.43
C ARG A 235 24.62 -10.35 2.13
N PHE A 236 23.95 -11.41 1.70
CA PHE A 236 24.28 -12.77 2.17
C PHE A 236 25.76 -13.08 1.86
N GLY A 237 26.22 -12.64 0.68
CA GLY A 237 27.60 -12.71 0.25
C GLY A 237 28.64 -12.07 1.19
N SER A 238 28.26 -11.04 1.95
CA SER A 238 29.13 -10.36 2.91
C SER A 238 29.57 -11.28 4.05
N TYR A 239 28.73 -12.26 4.39
CA TYR A 239 29.00 -13.25 5.44
C TYR A 239 29.65 -14.49 4.85
N GLN A 240 29.17 -14.92 3.67
CA GLN A 240 29.64 -16.13 2.99
C GLN A 240 31.14 -16.11 2.71
N ILE A 241 31.71 -14.95 2.35
CA ILE A 241 33.16 -14.86 2.09
C ILE A 241 33.98 -15.21 3.32
N HIS A 242 33.57 -14.74 4.49
CA HIS A 242 34.26 -14.98 5.74
C HIS A 242 34.07 -16.42 6.22
N ALA A 243 32.85 -16.95 6.15
CA ALA A 243 32.61 -18.36 6.47
C ALA A 243 33.40 -19.31 5.55
N SER A 244 33.53 -18.98 4.25
CA SER A 244 34.28 -19.81 3.29
C SER A 244 35.78 -19.91 3.58
N ARG A 245 36.32 -18.96 4.36
CA ARG A 245 37.74 -18.94 4.78
C ARG A 245 37.99 -19.75 6.05
N GLY A 246 36.93 -20.30 6.67
CA GLY A 246 37.04 -21.15 7.84
C GLY A 246 37.28 -20.38 9.14
N LYS A 247 37.76 -21.12 10.16
CA LYS A 247 37.76 -20.69 11.57
C LYS A 247 38.42 -19.34 11.84
N GLU A 248 39.41 -18.95 11.04
CA GLU A 248 40.11 -17.67 11.17
C GLU A 248 39.16 -16.47 10.95
N ASP A 249 38.15 -16.60 10.10
CA ASP A 249 37.22 -15.52 9.74
C ASP A 249 35.82 -15.69 10.38
N HIS A 250 35.54 -16.77 11.12
CA HIS A 250 34.24 -16.97 11.79
C HIS A 250 33.92 -15.85 12.79
N GLY A 251 34.93 -15.27 13.44
CA GLY A 251 34.77 -14.10 14.30
C GLY A 251 34.26 -12.87 13.55
N ILE A 252 34.60 -12.74 12.26
CA ILE A 252 34.11 -11.65 11.40
C ILE A 252 32.65 -11.89 11.01
N VAL A 253 32.25 -13.14 10.74
CA VAL A 253 30.82 -13.50 10.52
C VAL A 253 29.99 -13.07 11.72
N ARG A 254 30.45 -13.38 12.94
CA ARG A 254 29.81 -12.95 14.19
C ARG A 254 29.75 -11.44 14.32
N SER A 255 30.87 -10.74 14.04
CA SER A 255 30.95 -9.28 14.14
C SER A 255 30.00 -8.58 13.16
N LEU A 256 29.88 -9.08 11.92
CA LEU A 256 28.91 -8.60 10.94
C LEU A 256 27.47 -8.84 11.42
N ALA A 257 27.18 -10.01 11.98
CA ALA A 257 25.84 -10.34 12.46
C ALA A 257 25.46 -9.45 13.65
N ASP A 258 26.38 -9.26 14.59
CA ASP A 258 26.21 -8.34 15.72
C ASP A 258 26.01 -6.89 15.27
N TYR A 259 26.78 -6.44 14.28
CA TYR A 259 26.62 -5.12 13.67
C TYR A 259 25.23 -4.96 13.05
N ALA A 260 24.82 -5.92 12.22
CA ALA A 260 23.53 -5.88 11.55
C ALA A 260 22.36 -5.88 12.55
N ILE A 261 22.42 -6.74 13.57
CA ILE A 261 21.40 -6.82 14.61
C ILE A 261 21.31 -5.49 15.37
N ARG A 262 22.43 -4.93 15.80
CA ARG A 262 22.46 -3.68 16.58
C ARG A 262 21.90 -2.49 15.82
N HIS A 263 22.29 -2.33 14.55
CA HIS A 263 22.00 -1.10 13.79
C HIS A 263 20.75 -1.21 12.90
N HIS A 264 20.36 -2.42 12.49
CA HIS A 264 19.25 -2.62 11.54
C HIS A 264 18.13 -3.52 12.06
N PHE A 265 18.36 -4.28 13.13
CA PHE A 265 17.34 -5.08 13.81
C PHE A 265 17.33 -4.86 15.33
N PRO A 266 17.35 -3.60 15.83
CA PRO A 266 17.55 -3.30 17.25
C PRO A 266 16.42 -3.84 18.15
N HIS A 267 15.26 -4.19 17.60
CA HIS A 267 14.19 -4.85 18.33
C HIS A 267 14.56 -6.29 18.74
N ILE A 268 15.47 -6.94 18.03
CA ILE A 268 15.97 -8.28 18.36
C ILE A 268 16.82 -8.25 19.65
N GLU A 269 17.65 -7.22 19.84
CA GLU A 269 18.41 -7.06 21.09
C GLU A 269 17.52 -6.85 22.31
N LYS A 270 16.31 -6.31 22.10
CA LYS A 270 15.34 -5.99 23.15
C LYS A 270 14.34 -7.12 23.42
N MET A 271 14.42 -8.25 22.71
CA MET A 271 13.51 -9.37 22.93
C MET A 271 13.68 -9.94 24.33
N LYS A 272 12.58 -10.08 25.07
CA LYS A 272 12.54 -10.80 26.34
C LYS A 272 12.24 -12.27 26.07
N LYS A 273 12.80 -13.16 26.90
CA LYS A 273 12.42 -14.57 26.89
C LYS A 273 10.91 -14.70 27.01
N SER A 274 10.29 -15.40 26.07
CA SER A 274 8.86 -15.63 26.04
C SER A 274 8.57 -17.06 25.62
N GLU A 275 7.80 -17.78 26.44
CA GLU A 275 7.28 -19.12 26.13
C GLU A 275 6.34 -19.12 24.90
N SER A 276 5.90 -17.95 24.43
CA SER A 276 5.00 -17.80 23.28
C SER A 276 5.71 -17.77 21.91
N LEU A 277 7.04 -17.71 21.86
CA LEU A 277 7.85 -17.69 20.62
C LEU A 277 8.61 -19.02 20.42
N SER A 278 7.97 -20.08 20.91
CA SER A 278 8.44 -21.45 20.97
C SER A 278 7.62 -22.27 19.96
N PHE A 279 8.26 -22.80 18.93
CA PHE A 279 7.57 -23.51 17.86
C PHE A 279 7.97 -24.98 17.83
N SER A 280 6.96 -25.87 17.83
CA SER A 280 7.17 -27.32 17.71
C SER A 280 7.51 -27.66 16.27
N THR A 281 8.74 -28.14 16.02
CA THR A 281 9.10 -28.76 14.75
C THR A 281 8.43 -30.13 14.68
N GLY A 282 7.36 -30.28 13.90
CA GLY A 282 6.60 -31.53 13.86
C GLY A 282 7.37 -32.67 13.18
N GLU A 283 7.97 -33.57 13.97
CA GLU A 283 8.10 -35.04 13.80
C GLU A 283 8.97 -35.63 14.93
N GLU A 284 8.44 -36.67 15.61
CA GLU A 284 9.00 -37.58 16.66
C GLU A 284 9.88 -37.06 17.82
N ASP A 285 10.46 -35.87 17.74
CA ASP A 285 11.26 -35.25 18.80
C ASP A 285 10.66 -33.87 19.10
N GLN A 286 10.11 -33.68 20.30
CA GLN A 286 9.47 -32.44 20.77
C GLN A 286 10.49 -31.31 20.98
N SER A 287 11.38 -31.03 20.02
CA SER A 287 12.29 -29.90 20.11
C SER A 287 11.59 -28.63 19.68
N VAL A 288 11.25 -27.84 20.67
CA VAL A 288 10.79 -26.48 20.50
C VAL A 288 11.98 -25.60 20.11
N VAL A 289 11.90 -24.91 18.97
CA VAL A 289 12.84 -23.82 18.65
C VAL A 289 12.34 -22.56 19.38
N ASP A 290 13.05 -22.15 20.44
CA ASP A 290 12.81 -20.89 21.14
C ASP A 290 13.67 -19.78 20.53
N LEU A 291 13.04 -18.94 19.70
CA LEU A 291 13.71 -17.82 19.03
C LEU A 291 14.28 -16.79 20.01
N THR A 292 13.78 -16.75 21.25
CA THR A 292 14.25 -15.79 22.28
C THR A 292 15.52 -16.24 22.98
N SER A 293 15.94 -17.49 22.77
CA SER A 293 17.16 -18.05 23.36
C SER A 293 18.42 -17.72 22.57
N ASN A 294 18.29 -17.49 21.25
CA ASN A 294 19.38 -17.17 20.35
C ASN A 294 19.01 -16.02 19.41
N LYS A 295 19.64 -14.85 19.60
CA LYS A 295 19.38 -13.67 18.78
C LYS A 295 19.69 -13.86 17.29
N TYR A 296 20.65 -14.73 16.95
CA TYR A 296 21.00 -15.00 15.55
C TYR A 296 19.92 -15.85 14.87
N ALA A 297 19.28 -16.75 15.61
CA ALA A 297 18.13 -17.53 15.14
C ALA A 297 16.92 -16.62 14.85
N ALA A 298 16.58 -15.72 15.78
CA ALA A 298 15.54 -14.71 15.55
C ALA A 298 15.84 -13.83 14.32
N TRP A 299 17.10 -13.41 14.19
CA TRP A 299 17.55 -12.59 13.07
C TRP A 299 17.45 -13.31 11.72
N VAL A 300 17.96 -14.55 11.59
CA VAL A 300 17.90 -15.28 10.31
C VAL A 300 16.45 -15.59 9.90
N VAL A 301 15.55 -15.83 10.87
CA VAL A 301 14.11 -15.98 10.60
C VAL A 301 13.52 -14.69 10.03
N GLU A 302 13.84 -13.53 10.61
CA GLU A 302 13.35 -12.26 10.08
C GLU A 302 13.93 -11.96 8.68
N VAL A 303 15.21 -12.26 8.44
CA VAL A 303 15.84 -12.16 7.11
C VAL A 303 15.10 -13.05 6.10
N ALA A 304 14.76 -14.28 6.50
CA ALA A 304 14.00 -15.22 5.68
C ALA A 304 12.59 -14.71 5.36
N GLU A 305 11.86 -14.23 6.36
CA GLU A 305 10.51 -13.68 6.17
C GLU A 305 10.51 -12.42 5.30
N ARG A 306 11.46 -11.49 5.50
CA ARG A 306 11.62 -10.30 4.64
C ARG A 306 11.94 -10.67 3.19
N THR A 307 12.80 -11.66 2.98
CA THR A 307 13.12 -12.17 1.64
C THR A 307 11.91 -12.82 0.97
N ALA A 308 11.12 -13.58 1.73
CA ALA A 308 9.88 -14.20 1.25
C ALA A 308 8.86 -13.14 0.82
N SER A 309 8.61 -12.12 1.66
CA SER A 309 7.73 -10.99 1.34
C SER A 309 8.16 -10.20 0.11
N LEU A 310 9.47 -9.96 -0.03
CA LEU A 310 10.06 -9.29 -1.18
C LEU A 310 9.75 -10.05 -2.48
N ILE A 311 10.06 -11.35 -2.49
CA ILE A 311 9.88 -12.18 -3.69
C ILE A 311 8.40 -12.37 -3.99
N ALA A 312 7.53 -12.54 -2.99
CA ALA A 312 6.08 -12.55 -3.19
C ALA A 312 5.58 -11.26 -3.87
N SER A 313 6.13 -10.11 -3.47
CA SER A 313 5.83 -8.81 -4.08
C SER A 313 6.31 -8.73 -5.53
N TRP A 314 7.50 -9.26 -5.84
CA TRP A 314 7.99 -9.38 -7.21
C TRP A 314 7.06 -10.23 -8.08
N GLN A 315 6.62 -11.40 -7.59
CA GLN A 315 5.66 -12.24 -8.29
C GLN A 315 4.33 -11.49 -8.52
N GLY A 316 3.90 -10.68 -7.55
CA GLY A 316 2.68 -9.88 -7.64
C GLY A 316 2.67 -8.79 -8.71
N VAL A 317 3.82 -8.19 -9.00
CA VAL A 317 3.96 -7.13 -10.03
C VAL A 317 4.58 -7.63 -11.33
N GLY A 318 4.90 -8.93 -11.42
CA GLY A 318 5.54 -9.49 -12.61
C GLY A 318 6.99 -9.07 -12.77
N PHE A 319 7.72 -8.77 -11.69
CA PHE A 319 9.14 -8.38 -11.76
C PHE A 319 10.05 -9.61 -11.76
N THR A 320 10.99 -9.66 -12.71
CA THR A 320 12.06 -10.66 -12.76
C THR A 320 13.42 -10.00 -12.58
N HIS A 321 14.14 -10.37 -11.51
CA HIS A 321 15.43 -9.79 -11.16
C HIS A 321 16.54 -10.11 -12.18
N GLY A 322 16.54 -11.34 -12.71
CA GLY A 322 17.48 -11.82 -13.74
C GLY A 322 18.85 -12.27 -13.25
N VAL A 323 19.30 -11.85 -12.06
CA VAL A 323 20.57 -12.28 -11.44
C VAL A 323 20.42 -12.44 -9.93
N LEU A 324 19.69 -13.46 -9.48
CA LEU A 324 19.37 -13.67 -8.07
C LEU A 324 20.45 -14.53 -7.37
N ASN A 325 21.71 -14.12 -7.53
CA ASN A 325 22.87 -14.68 -6.84
C ASN A 325 22.85 -14.30 -5.35
N THR A 326 23.57 -15.03 -4.48
CA THR A 326 23.61 -14.70 -3.04
C THR A 326 24.32 -13.38 -2.74
N ASP A 327 25.22 -12.91 -3.61
CA ASP A 327 25.77 -11.55 -3.52
C ASP A 327 24.74 -10.46 -3.83
N ASN A 328 23.62 -10.78 -4.46
CA ASN A 328 22.52 -9.83 -4.73
C ASN A 328 21.32 -10.02 -3.81
N MET A 329 21.50 -10.68 -2.66
CA MET A 329 20.48 -10.84 -1.64
C MET A 329 20.79 -9.92 -0.46
N SER A 330 19.99 -8.87 -0.28
CA SER A 330 20.11 -7.97 0.88
C SER A 330 19.66 -8.68 2.15
N ILE A 331 20.42 -8.50 3.24
CA ILE A 331 19.98 -8.98 4.57
C ILE A 331 18.75 -8.24 5.10
N LEU A 332 18.42 -7.07 4.53
CA LEU A 332 17.25 -6.28 4.91
C LEU A 332 15.99 -6.62 4.09
N GLY A 333 16.10 -7.52 3.11
CA GLY A 333 15.02 -7.84 2.18
C GLY A 333 14.73 -6.71 1.19
N LEU A 334 15.77 -5.99 0.73
CA LEU A 334 15.67 -4.97 -0.30
C LEU A 334 15.93 -5.54 -1.70
N THR A 335 15.19 -5.09 -2.70
CA THR A 335 15.61 -5.21 -4.11
C THR A 335 16.93 -4.47 -4.29
N ILE A 336 17.97 -5.13 -4.82
CA ILE A 336 19.33 -4.60 -4.88
C ILE A 336 20.03 -5.02 -6.18
N ASP A 337 20.85 -4.14 -6.75
CA ASP A 337 21.64 -4.39 -7.98
C ASP A 337 20.82 -4.68 -9.24
N TYR A 338 20.17 -3.62 -9.72
CA TYR A 338 19.41 -3.59 -10.97
C TYR A 338 20.31 -3.77 -12.21
N GLY A 339 20.55 -5.01 -12.59
CA GLY A 339 21.24 -5.39 -13.84
C GLY A 339 20.26 -5.70 -14.98
N PRO A 340 20.26 -6.92 -15.52
CA PRO A 340 19.33 -7.36 -16.56
C PRO A 340 17.98 -7.77 -15.96
N PHE A 341 17.30 -6.85 -15.28
CA PHE A 341 15.93 -7.04 -14.80
C PHE A 341 14.89 -6.81 -15.92
N GLY A 342 13.67 -7.28 -15.70
CA GLY A 342 12.53 -7.01 -16.58
C GLY A 342 11.21 -7.21 -15.86
N PHE A 343 10.21 -6.38 -16.20
CA PHE A 343 8.82 -6.64 -15.85
C PHE A 343 8.17 -7.46 -16.95
N LEU A 344 7.24 -8.34 -16.59
CA LEU A 344 6.43 -9.08 -17.54
C LEU A 344 5.52 -8.11 -18.29
N ASP A 345 5.70 -8.05 -19.61
CA ASP A 345 4.65 -7.60 -20.53
C ASP A 345 3.64 -8.73 -20.66
N ALA A 346 3.80 -9.62 -21.65
CA ALA A 346 3.05 -10.86 -21.74
C ALA A 346 3.42 -11.81 -20.57
N PHE A 347 2.41 -12.40 -19.95
CA PHE A 347 2.63 -13.37 -18.88
C PHE A 347 3.32 -14.63 -19.45
N ASP A 348 4.57 -14.82 -19.04
CA ASP A 348 5.36 -16.00 -19.36
C ASP A 348 6.10 -16.46 -18.11
N PRO A 349 5.67 -17.58 -17.49
CA PRO A 349 6.35 -18.14 -16.32
C PRO A 349 7.85 -18.42 -16.55
N LYS A 350 8.27 -18.67 -17.79
CA LYS A 350 9.66 -18.99 -18.16
C LYS A 350 10.47 -17.77 -18.59
N TYR A 351 9.92 -16.56 -18.46
CA TYR A 351 10.61 -15.33 -18.83
C TYR A 351 11.87 -15.12 -17.99
N THR A 352 13.00 -14.90 -18.65
CA THR A 352 14.24 -14.39 -18.05
C THR A 352 14.73 -13.21 -18.89
N PRO A 353 14.98 -12.03 -18.30
CA PRO A 353 15.53 -10.88 -19.03
C PRO A 353 17.05 -11.00 -19.25
N ASN A 354 17.70 -11.94 -18.58
CA ASN A 354 19.14 -12.10 -18.64
C ASN A 354 19.54 -13.09 -19.75
N THR A 355 20.21 -12.59 -20.79
CA THR A 355 20.69 -13.44 -21.90
C THR A 355 21.76 -14.44 -21.45
N THR A 356 22.54 -14.15 -20.40
CA THR A 356 23.55 -15.09 -19.87
C THR A 356 22.95 -16.20 -19.00
N ASP A 357 21.67 -16.09 -18.64
CA ASP A 357 20.93 -17.14 -17.94
C ASP A 357 20.44 -18.22 -18.92
N LEU A 358 20.55 -18.01 -20.23
CA LEU A 358 20.16 -18.99 -21.25
C LEU A 358 21.29 -20.01 -21.52
N PRO A 359 20.95 -21.29 -21.77
CA PRO A 359 19.59 -21.86 -21.84
C PRO A 359 19.01 -22.27 -20.47
N GLY A 360 19.77 -22.17 -19.38
CA GLY A 360 19.42 -22.73 -18.07
C GLY A 360 18.18 -22.14 -17.38
N ARG A 361 17.89 -20.86 -17.61
CA ARG A 361 16.74 -20.11 -17.07
C ARG A 361 16.63 -20.22 -15.54
N ARG A 362 17.77 -20.25 -14.85
CA ARG A 362 17.84 -20.42 -13.39
C ARG A 362 17.03 -19.33 -12.69
N TYR A 363 17.12 -18.09 -13.19
CA TYR A 363 16.50 -16.91 -12.59
C TYR A 363 15.25 -16.45 -13.35
N CYS A 364 14.57 -17.35 -14.07
CA CYS A 364 13.31 -17.02 -14.70
C CYS A 364 12.20 -16.72 -13.68
N PHE A 365 11.16 -16.00 -14.11
CA PHE A 365 10.08 -15.49 -13.26
C PHE A 365 9.51 -16.55 -12.30
N ALA A 366 9.17 -17.74 -12.81
CA ALA A 366 8.59 -18.80 -12.00
C ALA A 366 9.55 -19.39 -10.95
N ASN A 367 10.86 -19.32 -11.16
CA ASN A 367 11.87 -19.92 -10.29
C ASN A 367 12.30 -19.00 -9.14
N GLN A 368 12.00 -17.70 -9.18
CA GLN A 368 12.45 -16.76 -8.14
C GLN A 368 12.10 -17.18 -6.70
N PRO A 369 10.92 -17.76 -6.40
CA PRO A 369 10.58 -18.24 -5.06
C PRO A 369 11.50 -19.36 -4.57
N ASP A 370 11.76 -20.36 -5.41
CA ASP A 370 12.62 -21.50 -5.07
C ASP A 370 14.09 -21.07 -4.95
N ILE A 371 14.54 -20.14 -5.81
CA ILE A 371 15.87 -19.56 -5.70
C ILE A 371 16.04 -18.72 -4.43
N GLY A 372 15.00 -17.98 -4.01
CA GLY A 372 15.00 -17.27 -2.74
C GLY A 372 15.18 -18.21 -1.55
N LEU A 373 14.44 -19.32 -1.53
CA LEU A 373 14.59 -20.38 -0.52
C LEU A 373 16.01 -20.96 -0.54
N TRP A 374 16.53 -21.29 -1.73
CA TRP A 374 17.89 -21.79 -1.89
C TRP A 374 18.94 -20.80 -1.36
N ASN A 375 18.77 -19.50 -1.62
CA ASN A 375 19.67 -18.46 -1.11
C ASN A 375 19.60 -18.35 0.43
N ILE A 376 18.41 -18.49 1.03
CA ILE A 376 18.25 -18.56 2.49
C ILE A 376 18.95 -19.80 3.06
N ALA A 377 18.85 -20.96 2.41
CA ALA A 377 19.58 -22.15 2.83
C ALA A 377 21.11 -21.93 2.83
N GLN A 378 21.65 -21.30 1.77
CA GLN A 378 23.07 -20.94 1.73
C GLN A 378 23.46 -19.93 2.83
N PHE A 379 22.55 -19.04 3.22
CA PHE A 379 22.79 -18.10 4.31
C PHE A 379 22.73 -18.79 5.68
N GLY A 380 21.76 -19.68 5.91
CA GLY A 380 21.70 -20.52 7.12
C GLY A 380 22.98 -21.35 7.30
N ALA A 381 23.44 -22.02 6.24
CA ALA A 381 24.70 -22.78 6.25
C ALA A 381 25.93 -21.92 6.61
N THR A 382 25.92 -20.64 6.21
CA THR A 382 26.97 -19.67 6.56
C THR A 382 27.01 -19.39 8.06
N LEU A 383 25.83 -19.23 8.67
CA LEU A 383 25.69 -18.98 10.11
C LEU A 383 25.97 -20.24 10.94
N GLN A 384 25.58 -21.42 10.45
CA GLN A 384 25.92 -22.71 11.07
C GLN A 384 27.44 -22.94 11.07
N ALA A 385 28.12 -22.66 9.95
CA ALA A 385 29.57 -22.80 9.85
C ALA A 385 30.31 -21.94 10.90
N ALA A 386 29.78 -20.74 11.18
CA ALA A 386 30.30 -19.83 12.19
C ALA A 386 29.81 -20.11 13.64
N GLU A 387 29.09 -21.23 13.85
CA GLU A 387 28.54 -21.64 15.15
C GLU A 387 27.65 -20.53 15.77
N LEU A 388 26.83 -19.89 14.94
CA LEU A 388 25.87 -18.87 15.36
C LEU A 388 24.45 -19.42 15.52
N ILE A 389 24.12 -20.44 14.73
CA ILE A 389 22.84 -21.15 14.79
C ILE A 389 23.07 -22.66 14.63
N ASP A 390 22.11 -23.47 15.10
CA ASP A 390 22.11 -24.92 14.90
C ASP A 390 21.24 -25.38 13.71
N ASP A 391 21.19 -26.70 13.46
CA ASP A 391 20.42 -27.29 12.38
C ASP A 391 18.91 -27.07 12.53
N LYS A 392 18.38 -27.04 13.77
CA LYS A 392 16.96 -26.87 14.04
C LYS A 392 16.54 -25.43 13.74
N GLU A 393 17.34 -24.46 14.17
CA GLU A 393 17.16 -23.03 13.90
C GLU A 393 17.26 -22.72 12.40
N ALA A 394 18.23 -23.30 11.69
CA ALA A 394 18.37 -23.13 10.25
C ALA A 394 17.17 -23.72 9.46
N ASN A 395 16.74 -24.92 9.83
CA ASN A 395 15.55 -25.55 9.23
C ASN A 395 14.28 -24.74 9.49
N TYR A 396 14.14 -24.21 10.69
CA TYR A 396 13.01 -23.36 11.04
C TYR A 396 12.96 -22.07 10.20
N ALA A 397 14.11 -21.41 9.95
CA ALA A 397 14.16 -20.24 9.06
C ALA A 397 13.69 -20.56 7.62
N MET A 398 14.05 -21.73 7.09
CA MET A 398 13.58 -22.20 5.78
C MET A 398 12.07 -22.47 5.77
N GLU A 399 11.53 -23.11 6.82
CA GLU A 399 10.08 -23.32 6.97
C GLU A 399 9.34 -21.98 6.99
N ARG A 400 9.84 -21.02 7.79
CA ARG A 400 9.26 -19.67 7.90
C ARG A 400 9.28 -18.92 6.57
N TYR A 401 10.36 -19.03 5.79
CA TYR A 401 10.37 -18.52 4.41
C TYR A 401 9.21 -19.08 3.59
N GLY A 402 9.04 -20.41 3.59
CA GLY A 402 8.01 -21.10 2.81
C GLY A 402 6.60 -20.68 3.19
N THR A 403 6.29 -20.66 4.49
CA THR A 403 4.99 -20.21 5.00
C THR A 403 4.75 -18.75 4.64
N LYS A 404 5.72 -17.87 4.94
CA LYS A 404 5.57 -16.43 4.73
C LYS A 404 5.40 -16.07 3.26
N PHE A 405 6.15 -16.71 2.36
CA PHE A 405 6.01 -16.52 0.91
C PHE A 405 4.60 -16.88 0.45
N MET A 406 4.10 -18.04 0.88
CA MET A 406 2.78 -18.51 0.48
C MET A 406 1.68 -17.60 1.04
N ASP A 407 1.76 -17.16 2.29
CA ASP A 407 0.78 -16.25 2.90
C ASP A 407 0.73 -14.91 2.15
N ASP A 408 1.88 -14.29 1.92
CA ASP A 408 1.96 -12.99 1.25
C ASP A 408 1.57 -13.07 -0.22
N TYR A 409 2.00 -14.11 -0.94
CA TYR A 409 1.61 -14.34 -2.34
C TYR A 409 0.10 -14.53 -2.47
N GLN A 410 -0.50 -15.35 -1.60
CA GLN A 410 -1.95 -15.55 -1.57
C GLN A 410 -2.67 -14.24 -1.31
N ALA A 411 -2.25 -13.48 -0.30
CA ALA A 411 -2.84 -12.19 0.03
C ALA A 411 -2.75 -11.19 -1.14
N ILE A 412 -1.60 -11.12 -1.83
CA ILE A 412 -1.40 -10.27 -3.00
C ILE A 412 -2.35 -10.67 -4.13
N MET A 413 -2.40 -11.95 -4.49
CA MET A 413 -3.23 -12.42 -5.60
C MET A 413 -4.73 -12.28 -5.30
N THR A 414 -5.14 -12.53 -4.05
CA THR A 414 -6.51 -12.26 -3.57
C THR A 414 -6.88 -10.79 -3.75
N ARG A 415 -6.02 -9.84 -3.33
CA ARG A 415 -6.26 -8.41 -3.51
C ARG A 415 -6.29 -7.98 -4.96
N LYS A 416 -5.39 -8.50 -5.80
CA LYS A 416 -5.35 -8.20 -7.25
C LYS A 416 -6.63 -8.64 -7.96
N LEU A 417 -7.28 -9.69 -7.47
CA LEU A 417 -8.57 -10.17 -7.96
C LEU A 417 -9.78 -9.57 -7.20
N GLY A 418 -9.59 -8.72 -6.19
CA GLY A 418 -10.71 -8.19 -5.41
C GLY A 418 -11.53 -9.24 -4.64
N LEU A 419 -10.96 -10.42 -4.35
CA LEU A 419 -11.65 -11.51 -3.65
C LEU A 419 -11.58 -11.35 -2.12
N ALA A 420 -12.54 -11.91 -1.40
CA ALA A 420 -12.50 -11.93 0.08
C ALA A 420 -11.49 -12.95 0.64
N LYS A 421 -11.25 -14.05 -0.08
CA LYS A 421 -10.32 -15.12 0.33
C LYS A 421 -9.56 -15.67 -0.87
N TYR A 422 -8.46 -16.35 -0.60
CA TYR A 422 -7.69 -17.02 -1.64
C TYR A 422 -8.48 -18.16 -2.28
N ASN A 423 -8.53 -18.17 -3.61
CA ASN A 423 -9.16 -19.22 -4.40
C ASN A 423 -8.13 -19.83 -5.37
N LYS A 424 -7.52 -20.93 -4.94
CA LYS A 424 -6.43 -21.60 -5.65
C LYS A 424 -6.82 -21.97 -7.09
N ASP A 425 -8.01 -22.55 -7.27
CA ASP A 425 -8.45 -23.05 -8.57
C ASP A 425 -8.69 -21.93 -9.57
N LEU A 426 -9.32 -20.84 -9.11
CA LEU A 426 -9.59 -19.65 -9.93
C LEU A 426 -8.29 -18.99 -10.38
N ILE A 427 -7.33 -18.81 -9.47
CA ILE A 427 -6.02 -18.21 -9.75
C ILE A 427 -5.20 -19.11 -10.67
N SER A 428 -5.18 -20.42 -10.43
CA SER A 428 -4.42 -21.38 -11.25
C SER A 428 -4.93 -21.39 -12.70
N LYS A 429 -6.26 -21.39 -12.89
CA LYS A 429 -6.87 -21.30 -14.22
C LYS A 429 -6.59 -19.96 -14.90
N LEU A 430 -6.61 -18.85 -14.15
CA LEU A 430 -6.27 -17.53 -14.67
C LEU A 430 -4.85 -17.53 -15.24
N LEU A 431 -3.86 -17.88 -14.41
CA LEU A 431 -2.46 -17.83 -14.79
C LEU A 431 -2.16 -18.78 -15.95
N ASN A 432 -2.81 -19.95 -15.99
CA ASN A 432 -2.71 -20.85 -17.14
C ASN A 432 -3.24 -20.22 -18.43
N ASN A 433 -4.44 -19.60 -18.39
CA ASN A 433 -4.99 -18.92 -19.55
C ASN A 433 -4.09 -17.75 -20.00
N MET A 434 -3.60 -16.94 -19.06
CA MET A 434 -2.67 -15.85 -19.36
C MET A 434 -1.38 -16.35 -20.03
N ALA A 435 -0.85 -17.50 -19.59
CA ALA A 435 0.38 -18.07 -20.11
C ALA A 435 0.22 -18.62 -21.54
N VAL A 436 -0.90 -19.30 -21.80
CA VAL A 436 -1.24 -19.86 -23.12
C VAL A 436 -1.48 -18.75 -24.13
N ASP A 437 -2.27 -17.74 -23.76
CA ASP A 437 -2.70 -16.67 -24.66
C ASP A 437 -1.75 -15.45 -24.63
N LYS A 438 -0.63 -15.53 -23.89
CA LYS A 438 0.39 -14.46 -23.76
C LYS A 438 -0.21 -13.11 -23.39
N VAL A 439 -1.14 -13.13 -22.44
CA VAL A 439 -1.88 -11.95 -21.99
C VAL A 439 -0.95 -11.00 -21.23
N ASP A 440 -1.06 -9.71 -21.51
CA ASP A 440 -0.35 -8.66 -20.76
C ASP A 440 -0.70 -8.72 -19.27
N TYR A 441 0.33 -8.94 -18.43
CA TYR A 441 0.15 -9.20 -17.00
C TYR A 441 -0.44 -7.99 -16.27
N THR A 442 0.14 -6.81 -16.49
CA THR A 442 -0.25 -5.58 -15.78
C THR A 442 -1.62 -5.08 -16.24
N ASN A 443 -1.83 -5.02 -17.55
CA ASN A 443 -3.06 -4.52 -18.14
C ASN A 443 -4.24 -5.45 -17.87
N PHE A 444 -4.03 -6.77 -17.77
CA PHE A 444 -5.10 -7.69 -17.38
C PHE A 444 -5.69 -7.33 -16.01
N PHE A 445 -4.88 -7.25 -14.95
CA PHE A 445 -5.40 -6.91 -13.61
C PHE A 445 -5.99 -5.51 -13.56
N ARG A 446 -5.43 -4.55 -14.31
CA ARG A 446 -5.99 -3.20 -14.39
C ARG A 446 -7.36 -3.20 -15.06
N LEU A 447 -7.56 -3.96 -16.13
CA LEU A 447 -8.83 -4.05 -16.84
C LEU A 447 -9.85 -4.93 -16.12
N LEU A 448 -9.40 -5.94 -15.37
CA LEU A 448 -10.27 -6.79 -14.55
C LEU A 448 -11.06 -5.95 -13.55
N SER A 449 -10.48 -4.88 -13.00
CA SER A 449 -11.18 -3.93 -12.11
C SER A 449 -12.38 -3.20 -12.75
N LYS A 450 -12.59 -3.34 -14.06
CA LYS A 450 -13.75 -2.81 -14.79
C LYS A 450 -14.81 -3.87 -15.11
N VAL A 451 -14.53 -5.14 -14.83
CA VAL A 451 -15.53 -6.21 -14.95
C VAL A 451 -16.54 -6.02 -13.83
N MET A 452 -17.81 -5.82 -14.17
CA MET A 452 -18.87 -5.72 -13.18
C MET A 452 -19.37 -7.11 -12.83
N ALA A 453 -19.55 -7.37 -11.54
CA ALA A 453 -20.20 -8.58 -11.05
C ALA A 453 -21.72 -8.52 -11.24
N ASP A 454 -22.19 -8.52 -12.50
CA ASP A 454 -23.61 -8.59 -12.86
C ASP A 454 -23.93 -9.94 -13.52
N PRO A 455 -24.64 -10.85 -12.83
CA PRO A 455 -25.00 -12.16 -13.36
C PRO A 455 -26.01 -12.09 -14.52
N GLY A 456 -26.64 -10.94 -14.77
CA GLY A 456 -27.50 -10.69 -15.93
C GLY A 456 -26.74 -10.29 -17.21
N THR A 457 -25.41 -10.11 -17.14
CA THR A 457 -24.61 -9.71 -18.31
C THR A 457 -24.65 -10.80 -19.39
N PRO A 458 -25.05 -10.48 -20.64
CA PRO A 458 -25.00 -11.45 -21.73
C PRO A 458 -23.59 -12.00 -21.95
N GLU A 459 -23.46 -13.29 -22.26
CA GLU A 459 -22.14 -13.91 -22.47
C GLU A 459 -21.30 -13.21 -23.54
N THR A 460 -21.96 -12.67 -24.56
CA THR A 460 -21.35 -11.91 -25.65
C THR A 460 -20.67 -10.62 -25.17
N GLU A 461 -21.03 -10.11 -24.00
CA GLU A 461 -20.54 -8.86 -23.44
C GLU A 461 -19.53 -9.06 -22.29
N LEU A 462 -19.44 -10.26 -21.71
CA LEU A 462 -18.58 -10.55 -20.54
C LEU A 462 -17.10 -10.23 -20.75
N LEU A 463 -16.58 -10.41 -21.98
CA LEU A 463 -15.17 -10.12 -22.30
C LEU A 463 -14.94 -8.68 -22.74
N THR A 464 -15.97 -7.86 -22.90
CA THR A 464 -15.84 -6.47 -23.40
C THR A 464 -14.83 -5.65 -22.60
N PRO A 465 -14.81 -5.70 -21.25
CA PRO A 465 -13.81 -4.95 -20.46
C PRO A 465 -12.37 -5.42 -20.68
N LEU A 466 -12.18 -6.68 -21.07
CA LEU A 466 -10.87 -7.33 -21.24
C LEU A 466 -10.39 -7.37 -22.70
N LYS A 467 -11.18 -6.83 -23.65
CA LYS A 467 -10.92 -6.92 -25.09
C LYS A 467 -9.51 -6.46 -25.50
N ALA A 468 -8.97 -5.43 -24.83
CA ALA A 468 -7.66 -4.86 -25.17
C ALA A 468 -6.48 -5.82 -24.88
N VAL A 469 -6.65 -6.79 -23.98
CA VAL A 469 -5.61 -7.77 -23.61
C VAL A 469 -5.91 -9.18 -24.14
N LEU A 470 -7.07 -9.38 -24.76
CA LEU A 470 -7.52 -10.65 -25.36
C LEU A 470 -7.72 -10.47 -26.88
N LEU A 471 -6.69 -9.96 -27.56
CA LEU A 471 -6.71 -9.72 -29.00
C LEU A 471 -6.54 -11.03 -29.76
N ASP A 472 -7.30 -11.20 -30.85
CA ASP A 472 -7.12 -12.26 -31.85
C ASP A 472 -7.14 -13.72 -31.34
N ILE A 473 -7.82 -13.97 -30.21
CA ILE A 473 -8.01 -15.33 -29.68
C ILE A 473 -9.09 -16.11 -30.45
N GLY A 474 -8.82 -17.40 -30.72
CA GLY A 474 -9.75 -18.31 -31.38
C GLY A 474 -10.99 -18.63 -30.54
N LYS A 475 -12.02 -19.25 -31.15
CA LYS A 475 -13.30 -19.54 -30.49
C LYS A 475 -13.15 -20.34 -29.19
N GLU A 476 -12.37 -21.42 -29.21
CA GLU A 476 -12.13 -22.26 -28.03
C GLU A 476 -11.50 -21.49 -26.87
N ARG A 477 -10.55 -20.60 -27.18
CA ARG A 477 -9.91 -19.75 -26.17
C ARG A 477 -10.87 -18.70 -25.62
N LYS A 478 -11.74 -18.11 -26.46
CA LYS A 478 -12.83 -17.22 -25.99
C LYS A 478 -13.73 -17.94 -24.99
N ASP A 479 -14.13 -19.17 -25.29
CA ASP A 479 -14.99 -19.96 -24.40
C ASP A 479 -14.31 -20.24 -23.05
N ALA A 480 -13.00 -20.51 -23.06
CA ALA A 480 -12.21 -20.67 -21.83
C ALA A 480 -12.16 -19.40 -20.97
N TRP A 481 -12.01 -18.22 -21.60
CA TRP A 481 -12.05 -16.93 -20.90
C TRP A 481 -13.44 -16.60 -20.37
N ILE A 482 -14.50 -16.84 -21.15
CA ILE A 482 -15.89 -16.66 -20.71
C ILE A 482 -16.17 -17.53 -19.48
N SER A 483 -15.76 -18.81 -19.53
CA SER A 483 -15.90 -19.75 -18.41
C SER A 483 -15.18 -19.27 -17.15
N TRP A 484 -13.95 -18.75 -17.31
CA TRP A 484 -13.19 -18.19 -16.21
C TRP A 484 -13.86 -16.93 -15.62
N VAL A 485 -14.27 -15.97 -16.46
CA VAL A 485 -14.94 -14.72 -16.02
C VAL A 485 -16.24 -15.03 -15.28
N LYS A 486 -17.04 -15.99 -15.75
CA LYS A 486 -18.24 -16.45 -15.04
C LYS A 486 -17.92 -16.97 -13.63
N SER A 487 -16.88 -17.79 -13.52
CA SER A 487 -16.43 -18.33 -12.23
C SER A 487 -15.92 -17.22 -11.30
N TYR A 488 -15.21 -16.24 -11.86
CA TYR A 488 -14.71 -15.06 -11.15
C TYR A 488 -15.87 -14.20 -10.62
N VAL A 489 -16.84 -13.82 -11.46
CA VAL A 489 -18.02 -13.01 -11.06
C VAL A 489 -18.84 -13.72 -9.98
N GLN A 490 -19.03 -15.04 -10.08
CA GLN A 490 -19.71 -15.82 -9.05
C GLN A 490 -18.99 -15.78 -7.69
N GLU A 491 -17.66 -15.82 -7.70
CA GLU A 491 -16.86 -15.76 -6.47
C GLU A 491 -16.80 -14.33 -5.90
N GLU A 492 -16.73 -13.30 -6.74
CA GLU A 492 -16.77 -11.89 -6.32
C GLU A 492 -18.12 -11.55 -5.65
N MET A 493 -19.23 -12.06 -6.17
CA MET A 493 -20.56 -11.87 -5.55
C MET A 493 -20.71 -12.55 -4.18
N ARG A 494 -19.80 -13.44 -3.79
CA ARG A 494 -19.81 -14.09 -2.47
C ARG A 494 -19.15 -13.27 -1.37
N VAL A 495 -18.60 -12.08 -1.67
CA VAL A 495 -18.04 -11.18 -0.65
C VAL A 495 -19.20 -10.62 0.20
N PRO A 496 -19.31 -10.99 1.50
CA PRO A 496 -20.36 -10.46 2.36
C PRO A 496 -20.14 -8.96 2.54
N ARG A 497 -21.06 -8.13 2.05
CA ARG A 497 -21.02 -6.69 2.34
C ARG A 497 -21.45 -6.48 3.79
N CYS A 498 -20.59 -5.81 4.55
CA CYS A 498 -20.88 -5.41 5.92
C CYS A 498 -21.37 -3.96 5.94
N LEU A 499 -22.51 -3.72 6.58
CA LEU A 499 -23.07 -2.39 6.82
C LEU A 499 -22.80 -1.97 8.26
N GLU A 500 -22.04 -0.90 8.46
CA GLU A 500 -21.94 -0.25 9.76
C GLU A 500 -23.13 0.71 9.95
N VAL A 501 -23.77 0.66 11.11
CA VAL A 501 -24.98 1.45 11.40
C VAL A 501 -24.74 2.31 12.62
N TRP A 502 -24.81 3.63 12.44
CA TRP A 502 -24.70 4.59 13.54
C TRP A 502 -26.11 5.09 13.90
N LYS A 503 -26.59 4.73 15.10
CA LYS A 503 -27.86 5.23 15.64
C LYS A 503 -27.59 6.48 16.48
N MET A 504 -28.09 7.64 16.04
CA MET A 504 -27.66 8.94 16.60
C MET A 504 -28.76 9.72 17.31
N GLY A 505 -30.01 9.24 17.31
CA GLY A 505 -31.14 9.98 17.90
C GLY A 505 -31.44 11.28 17.16
N THR A 506 -31.75 12.35 17.90
CA THR A 506 -32.01 13.68 17.32
C THR A 506 -30.72 14.49 17.23
N VAL A 507 -30.35 14.94 16.03
CA VAL A 507 -29.08 15.65 15.77
C VAL A 507 -29.37 16.96 15.05
N ASN A 508 -28.64 18.05 15.34
CA ASN A 508 -28.75 19.26 14.52
C ASN A 508 -28.32 18.95 13.06
N TYR A 509 -28.99 19.57 12.09
CA TYR A 509 -28.74 19.29 10.68
C TYR A 509 -27.29 19.55 10.26
N LEU A 510 -26.70 20.68 10.65
CA LEU A 510 -25.34 21.04 10.26
C LEU A 510 -24.29 20.10 10.87
N ASP A 511 -24.50 19.64 12.10
CA ASP A 511 -23.59 18.69 12.73
C ASP A 511 -23.64 17.33 12.04
N SER A 512 -24.84 16.86 11.68
CA SER A 512 -24.99 15.66 10.86
C SER A 512 -24.34 15.81 9.48
N LEU A 513 -24.34 17.01 8.90
CA LEU A 513 -23.72 17.28 7.60
C LEU A 513 -22.19 17.20 7.70
N LYS A 514 -21.59 17.79 8.74
CA LYS A 514 -20.14 17.66 9.01
C LYS A 514 -19.73 16.20 9.18
N ILE A 515 -20.53 15.41 9.91
CA ILE A 515 -20.29 13.97 10.09
C ILE A 515 -20.33 13.26 8.74
N GLN A 516 -21.34 13.53 7.91
CA GLN A 516 -21.42 12.95 6.57
C GLN A 516 -20.22 13.31 5.70
N GLU A 517 -19.76 14.57 5.71
CA GLU A 517 -18.60 15.01 4.93
C GLU A 517 -17.31 14.29 5.36
N LYS A 518 -17.10 14.14 6.67
CA LYS A 518 -15.99 13.35 7.21
C LYS A 518 -16.08 11.89 6.77
N LEU A 519 -17.25 11.26 6.91
CA LEU A 519 -17.44 9.86 6.53
C LEU A 519 -17.30 9.64 5.03
N VAL A 520 -17.76 10.57 4.18
CA VAL A 520 -17.52 10.50 2.73
C VAL A 520 -16.02 10.52 2.43
N SER A 521 -15.26 11.37 3.10
CA SER A 521 -13.80 11.45 2.96
C SER A 521 -13.13 10.15 3.43
N ASP A 522 -13.49 9.67 4.62
CA ASP A 522 -12.94 8.44 5.21
C ASP A 522 -13.29 7.21 4.34
N ARG A 523 -14.51 7.13 3.82
CA ARG A 523 -14.95 6.05 2.95
C ARG A 523 -14.25 6.07 1.60
N LYS A 524 -14.09 7.26 1.01
CA LYS A 524 -13.33 7.46 -0.24
C LYS A 524 -11.87 7.06 -0.09
N ALA A 525 -11.30 7.23 1.10
CA ALA A 525 -9.94 6.81 1.45
C ALA A 525 -9.85 5.34 1.89
N HIS A 526 -10.93 4.55 1.78
CA HIS A 526 -11.01 3.16 2.21
C HIS A 526 -10.67 2.94 3.70
N LYS A 527 -10.91 3.94 4.56
CA LYS A 527 -10.66 3.86 6.01
C LYS A 527 -11.81 3.24 6.79
N ILE A 528 -13.02 3.28 6.24
CA ILE A 528 -14.25 2.75 6.83
C ILE A 528 -15.00 1.88 5.82
N SER A 529 -15.85 0.99 6.31
CA SER A 529 -16.80 0.23 5.49
C SER A 529 -18.00 1.10 5.08
N ASP A 530 -18.90 0.53 4.26
CA ASP A 530 -20.17 1.19 3.96
C ASP A 530 -20.95 1.42 5.26
N THR A 531 -21.32 2.68 5.49
CA THR A 531 -21.92 3.13 6.75
C THR A 531 -23.28 3.77 6.48
N VAL A 532 -24.26 3.60 7.38
CA VAL A 532 -25.51 4.36 7.37
C VAL A 532 -25.72 5.07 8.70
N LEU A 533 -26.02 6.37 8.63
CA LEU A 533 -26.47 7.13 9.78
C LEU A 533 -27.99 7.02 9.91
N SER A 534 -28.50 6.64 11.07
CA SER A 534 -29.93 6.60 11.40
C SER A 534 -30.22 7.63 12.50
N LEU A 535 -31.01 8.64 12.15
CA LEU A 535 -31.20 9.82 12.99
C LEU A 535 -32.55 10.50 12.73
N GLN A 536 -32.82 11.53 13.51
CA GLN A 536 -33.87 12.52 13.30
C GLN A 536 -33.28 13.93 13.44
N HIS A 537 -34.04 14.95 13.06
CA HIS A 537 -33.62 16.35 13.20
C HIS A 537 -34.63 17.15 14.02
N PRO A 538 -34.22 18.22 14.72
CA PRO A 538 -35.12 19.30 15.08
C PRO A 538 -35.78 19.88 13.81
N PRO A 539 -36.93 20.57 13.93
CA PRO A 539 -37.63 21.15 12.78
C PRO A 539 -36.69 21.98 11.89
N THR A 540 -36.52 21.55 10.65
CA THR A 540 -35.49 22.07 9.73
C THR A 540 -35.97 21.98 8.28
N TYR A 541 -35.83 23.06 7.53
CA TYR A 541 -35.97 23.06 6.09
C TYR A 541 -34.60 23.01 5.42
N THR A 542 -34.48 22.16 4.40
CA THR A 542 -33.27 22.10 3.57
C THR A 542 -33.61 22.46 2.15
N LEU A 543 -32.81 23.33 1.54
CA LEU A 543 -32.93 23.69 0.12
C LEU A 543 -31.81 22.98 -0.65
N GLY A 544 -32.19 22.19 -1.65
CA GLY A 544 -31.26 21.48 -2.51
C GLY A 544 -30.63 22.36 -3.59
N LYS A 545 -29.83 21.75 -4.46
CA LYS A 545 -29.09 22.43 -5.55
C LYS A 545 -29.95 23.23 -6.53
N ARG A 546 -31.25 22.96 -6.62
CA ARG A 546 -32.16 23.66 -7.54
C ARG A 546 -32.46 25.10 -7.12
N ARG A 547 -32.09 25.52 -5.88
CA ARG A 547 -32.26 26.89 -5.34
C ARG A 547 -33.62 27.50 -5.67
N THR A 548 -34.64 26.76 -5.32
CA THR A 548 -36.06 27.03 -5.57
C THR A 548 -36.65 27.80 -4.39
N ASP A 549 -36.09 28.98 -4.10
CA ASP A 549 -36.50 29.80 -2.95
C ASP A 549 -37.99 30.20 -3.02
N HIS A 550 -38.56 30.27 -4.24
CA HIS A 550 -40.00 30.53 -4.46
C HIS A 550 -40.93 29.41 -3.97
N ASN A 551 -40.42 28.20 -3.73
CA ASN A 551 -41.18 27.09 -3.14
C ASN A 551 -41.20 27.15 -1.61
N PHE A 552 -40.57 28.17 -1.01
CA PHE A 552 -40.67 28.46 0.40
C PHE A 552 -41.74 29.53 0.62
N LEU A 553 -42.82 29.17 1.31
CA LEU A 553 -44.05 29.97 1.43
C LEU A 553 -44.01 30.93 2.63
N VAL A 554 -42.92 30.92 3.40
CA VAL A 554 -42.70 31.80 4.55
C VAL A 554 -41.37 32.53 4.35
N PRO A 555 -41.27 33.83 4.65
CA PRO A 555 -39.99 34.54 4.62
C PRO A 555 -38.95 33.87 5.51
N VAL A 556 -37.71 33.69 5.03
CA VAL A 556 -36.62 33.04 5.78
C VAL A 556 -36.39 33.70 7.15
N SER A 557 -36.61 35.00 7.26
CA SER A 557 -36.53 35.77 8.51
C SER A 557 -37.54 35.35 9.58
N GLU A 558 -38.65 34.73 9.20
CA GLU A 558 -39.75 34.35 10.10
C GLU A 558 -39.72 32.88 10.51
N VAL A 559 -38.83 32.06 9.93
CA VAL A 559 -38.79 30.61 10.16
C VAL A 559 -38.40 30.26 11.60
N LYS A 560 -37.57 31.09 12.23
CA LYS A 560 -37.25 30.96 13.65
C LYS A 560 -38.47 31.13 14.54
N ASN A 561 -39.46 31.95 14.13
CA ASN A 561 -40.67 32.20 14.90
C ASN A 561 -41.60 30.99 14.93
N ILE A 562 -41.51 30.11 13.93
CA ILE A 562 -42.22 28.82 13.88
C ILE A 562 -41.37 27.67 14.43
N GLY A 563 -40.24 27.95 15.09
CA GLY A 563 -39.41 26.95 15.75
C GLY A 563 -38.57 26.08 14.81
N ALA A 564 -38.31 26.53 13.57
CA ALA A 564 -37.53 25.79 12.59
C ALA A 564 -36.27 26.53 12.12
N GLU A 565 -35.34 25.79 11.52
CA GLU A 565 -34.15 26.33 10.84
C GLU A 565 -34.22 26.17 9.32
N VAL A 566 -33.42 26.93 8.58
CA VAL A 566 -33.28 26.80 7.12
C VAL A 566 -31.82 26.64 6.74
N HIS A 567 -31.49 25.59 6.00
CA HIS A 567 -30.13 25.31 5.54
C HIS A 567 -30.05 25.09 4.03
N TYR A 568 -29.07 25.73 3.38
CA TYR A 568 -28.76 25.51 1.97
C TYR A 568 -27.77 24.35 1.83
N THR A 569 -28.07 23.42 0.92
CA THR A 569 -27.36 22.14 0.85
C THR A 569 -27.00 21.78 -0.59
N GLN A 570 -26.06 20.84 -0.74
CA GLN A 570 -25.60 20.35 -2.03
C GLN A 570 -26.33 19.08 -2.49
N ARG A 571 -27.41 18.69 -1.81
CA ARG A 571 -28.20 17.50 -2.18
C ARG A 571 -29.03 17.76 -3.43
N GLY A 572 -29.33 16.70 -4.17
CA GLY A 572 -30.30 16.72 -5.25
C GLY A 572 -31.72 16.98 -4.73
N GLY A 573 -32.57 17.50 -5.61
CA GLY A 573 -33.95 17.85 -5.30
C GLY A 573 -34.15 19.33 -4.96
N ASP A 574 -35.38 19.63 -4.55
CA ASP A 574 -35.91 20.95 -4.21
C ASP A 574 -35.85 21.14 -2.67
N ILE A 575 -36.83 21.81 -2.08
CA ILE A 575 -37.02 21.98 -0.66
C ILE A 575 -37.60 20.73 0.01
N THR A 576 -37.18 20.46 1.25
CA THR A 576 -37.69 19.35 2.06
C THR A 576 -37.66 19.73 3.54
N TYR A 577 -38.70 19.34 4.27
CA TYR A 577 -38.75 19.44 5.73
C TYR A 577 -38.17 18.17 6.36
N HIS A 578 -37.34 18.38 7.39
CA HIS A 578 -36.87 17.39 8.33
C HIS A 578 -37.32 17.77 9.73
N GLY A 579 -37.72 16.80 10.56
CA GLY A 579 -38.16 17.09 11.92
C GLY A 579 -38.31 15.84 12.78
N PRO A 580 -38.76 16.01 14.03
CA PRO A 580 -39.06 14.91 14.91
C PRO A 580 -40.12 13.97 14.32
N HIS A 581 -40.09 12.71 14.73
CA HIS A 581 -40.99 11.64 14.29
C HIS A 581 -40.86 11.29 12.79
N GLN A 582 -39.66 11.48 12.24
CA GLN A 582 -39.27 10.96 10.92
C GLN A 582 -38.14 9.96 11.06
N ALA A 583 -38.20 8.86 10.30
CA ALA A 583 -37.06 7.97 10.15
C ALA A 583 -36.16 8.43 9.00
N ILE A 584 -34.99 8.96 9.33
CA ILE A 584 -34.01 9.45 8.34
C ILE A 584 -32.82 8.50 8.29
N LEU A 585 -32.45 8.10 7.07
CA LEU A 585 -31.20 7.39 6.80
C LEU A 585 -30.32 8.21 5.86
N TYR A 586 -29.05 8.36 6.23
CA TYR A 586 -27.99 8.93 5.39
C TYR A 586 -26.93 7.86 5.08
N PRO A 587 -27.08 7.12 3.96
CA PRO A 587 -26.11 6.11 3.56
C PRO A 587 -24.84 6.74 2.97
N ILE A 588 -23.68 6.34 3.50
CA ILE A 588 -22.35 6.66 2.99
C ILE A 588 -21.77 5.39 2.34
N LEU A 589 -22.10 5.21 1.06
CA LEU A 589 -21.83 3.98 0.30
C LEU A 589 -20.92 4.27 -0.89
N SER A 590 -20.11 3.29 -1.28
CA SER A 590 -19.38 3.32 -2.56
C SER A 590 -20.21 2.70 -3.68
N LEU A 591 -20.85 3.53 -4.51
CA LEU A 591 -21.67 3.04 -5.63
C LEU A 591 -20.85 2.23 -6.65
N ARG A 592 -19.54 2.53 -6.76
CA ARG A 592 -18.61 1.80 -7.62
C ARG A 592 -18.37 0.38 -7.11
N GLU A 593 -18.07 0.22 -5.83
CA GLU A 593 -17.91 -1.10 -5.22
C GLU A 593 -19.24 -1.87 -5.19
N MET A 594 -20.37 -1.13 -5.16
CA MET A 594 -21.69 -1.73 -5.25
C MET A 594 -22.09 -2.18 -6.67
N GLY A 595 -21.41 -1.68 -7.71
CA GLY A 595 -21.77 -1.96 -9.10
C GLY A 595 -23.10 -1.32 -9.55
N ILE A 596 -23.58 -0.27 -8.88
CA ILE A 596 -24.89 0.35 -9.18
C ILE A 596 -24.76 1.83 -9.57
N GLY A 597 -25.56 2.25 -10.56
CA GLY A 597 -25.66 3.66 -10.95
C GLY A 597 -26.58 4.48 -10.03
N ALA A 598 -26.47 5.82 -10.11
CA ALA A 598 -27.25 6.75 -9.29
C ALA A 598 -28.77 6.54 -9.37
N ARG A 599 -29.29 6.22 -10.57
CA ARG A 599 -30.72 5.93 -10.77
C ARG A 599 -31.16 4.69 -9.98
N ARG A 600 -30.41 3.59 -10.12
CA ARG A 600 -30.69 2.33 -9.43
C ARG A 600 -30.57 2.47 -7.91
N TYR A 601 -29.63 3.28 -7.45
CA TYR A 601 -29.50 3.64 -6.04
C TYR A 601 -30.76 4.32 -5.50
N VAL A 602 -31.29 5.34 -6.19
CA VAL A 602 -32.54 6.02 -5.81
C VAL A 602 -33.73 5.05 -5.84
N GLU A 603 -33.86 4.22 -6.87
CA GLU A 603 -34.90 3.18 -6.95
C GLU A 603 -34.85 2.23 -5.75
N LYS A 604 -33.65 1.79 -5.33
CA LYS A 604 -33.50 0.96 -4.13
C LYS A 604 -33.91 1.70 -2.85
N LEU A 605 -33.60 2.98 -2.69
CA LEU A 605 -34.09 3.78 -1.54
C LEU A 605 -35.62 3.90 -1.50
N GLU A 606 -36.27 4.00 -2.66
CA GLU A 606 -37.75 3.98 -2.74
C GLU A 606 -38.29 2.61 -2.30
N LEU A 607 -37.70 1.51 -2.79
CA LEU A 607 -38.08 0.15 -2.38
C LEU A 607 -37.93 -0.08 -0.88
N VAL A 608 -36.88 0.47 -0.25
CA VAL A 608 -36.70 0.40 1.21
C VAL A 608 -37.90 1.00 1.96
N MET A 609 -38.35 2.19 1.57
CA MET A 609 -39.48 2.85 2.22
C MET A 609 -40.83 2.19 1.90
N ILE A 610 -41.01 1.69 0.67
CA ILE A 610 -42.20 0.92 0.28
C ILE A 610 -42.30 -0.36 1.11
N GLU A 611 -41.18 -1.05 1.28
CA GLU A 611 -41.12 -2.27 2.06
C GLU A 611 -41.43 -1.99 3.54
N LEU A 612 -40.87 -0.91 4.12
CA LEU A 612 -41.22 -0.49 5.48
C LEU A 612 -42.72 -0.21 5.61
N ALA A 613 -43.31 0.57 4.70
CA ALA A 613 -44.75 0.87 4.72
C ALA A 613 -45.60 -0.43 4.65
N SER A 614 -45.16 -1.42 3.88
CA SER A 614 -45.88 -2.69 3.74
C SER A 614 -45.93 -3.51 5.05
N LEU A 615 -44.93 -3.39 5.93
CA LEU A 615 -44.92 -4.02 7.25
C LEU A 615 -46.09 -3.55 8.13
N TYR A 616 -46.63 -2.36 7.85
CA TYR A 616 -47.73 -1.74 8.57
C TYR A 616 -49.05 -1.73 7.78
N GLY A 617 -49.15 -2.58 6.75
CA GLY A 617 -50.35 -2.70 5.92
C GLY A 617 -50.61 -1.52 4.98
N VAL A 618 -49.64 -0.62 4.83
CA VAL A 618 -49.76 0.58 3.98
C VAL A 618 -49.24 0.29 2.58
N ARG A 619 -50.11 0.44 1.57
CA ARG A 619 -49.75 0.26 0.16
C ARG A 619 -49.17 1.55 -0.41
N ALA A 620 -47.85 1.65 -0.41
CA ALA A 620 -47.11 2.77 -1.00
C ALA A 620 -46.45 2.39 -2.34
N TYR A 621 -46.14 3.40 -3.15
CA TYR A 621 -45.57 3.25 -4.50
C TYR A 621 -44.45 4.27 -4.73
N SER A 622 -43.54 3.98 -5.67
CA SER A 622 -42.59 4.98 -6.16
C SER A 622 -43.33 6.06 -6.95
N GLY A 623 -42.79 7.28 -6.92
CA GLY A 623 -43.40 8.39 -7.63
C GLY A 623 -43.31 8.26 -9.15
N ARG A 624 -44.17 8.99 -9.87
CA ARG A 624 -44.10 9.07 -11.33
C ARG A 624 -42.85 9.87 -11.75
N LYS A 625 -42.58 9.95 -13.06
CA LYS A 625 -41.44 10.70 -13.60
C LYS A 625 -41.50 12.17 -13.11
N GLY A 626 -40.50 12.58 -12.33
CA GLY A 626 -40.42 13.92 -11.73
C GLY A 626 -40.84 13.99 -10.25
N GLU A 627 -41.42 12.92 -9.71
CA GLU A 627 -41.98 12.85 -8.35
C GLU A 627 -41.13 11.99 -7.42
N THR A 628 -39.81 12.17 -7.39
CA THR A 628 -38.88 11.33 -6.61
C THR A 628 -39.31 11.17 -5.14
N GLY A 629 -39.37 9.93 -4.65
CA GLY A 629 -39.85 9.59 -3.31
C GLY A 629 -40.98 8.56 -3.34
N VAL A 630 -41.63 8.37 -2.19
CA VAL A 630 -42.64 7.32 -1.97
C VAL A 630 -43.98 7.93 -1.59
N TRP A 631 -45.05 7.37 -2.16
CA TRP A 631 -46.38 7.96 -2.23
C TRP A 631 -47.49 6.96 -1.91
N ILE A 632 -48.61 7.47 -1.40
CA ILE A 632 -49.87 6.76 -1.16
C ILE A 632 -50.98 7.54 -1.87
N GLY A 633 -51.45 7.01 -3.00
CA GLY A 633 -52.26 7.81 -3.93
C GLY A 633 -51.47 9.03 -4.40
N GLU A 634 -52.03 10.22 -4.17
CA GLU A 634 -51.40 11.51 -4.51
C GLU A 634 -50.69 12.17 -3.31
N ARG A 635 -50.59 11.48 -2.16
CA ARG A 635 -49.96 11.98 -0.92
C ARG A 635 -48.57 11.41 -0.72
N LYS A 636 -47.59 12.24 -0.38
CA LYS A 636 -46.21 11.81 -0.15
C LYS A 636 -45.99 11.31 1.27
N ILE A 637 -45.38 10.15 1.45
CA ILE A 637 -45.00 9.61 2.77
C ILE A 637 -43.48 9.61 2.98
N GLY A 638 -42.68 9.58 1.91
CA GLY A 638 -41.22 9.54 1.99
C GLY A 638 -40.53 10.41 0.96
N ALA A 639 -39.50 11.15 1.38
CA ALA A 639 -38.67 12.01 0.53
C ALA A 639 -37.27 11.42 0.34
N ILE A 640 -36.66 11.70 -0.81
CA ILE A 640 -35.27 11.33 -1.13
C ILE A 640 -34.54 12.56 -1.63
N GLY A 641 -33.36 12.81 -1.06
CA GLY A 641 -32.43 13.84 -1.52
C GLY A 641 -31.02 13.34 -1.30
N VAL A 642 -30.28 13.10 -2.38
CA VAL A 642 -28.95 12.46 -2.34
C VAL A 642 -27.90 13.37 -2.99
N ARG A 643 -26.66 13.27 -2.52
CA ARG A 643 -25.48 13.84 -3.16
C ARG A 643 -24.50 12.71 -3.43
N ILE A 644 -23.99 12.67 -4.66
CA ILE A 644 -22.97 11.70 -5.07
C ILE A 644 -21.73 12.48 -5.48
N GLN A 645 -20.60 12.24 -4.81
CA GLN A 645 -19.31 12.86 -5.13
C GLN A 645 -18.26 11.78 -5.24
N SER A 646 -17.54 11.74 -6.37
CA SER A 646 -16.53 10.71 -6.66
C SER A 646 -17.05 9.26 -6.53
N GLY A 647 -18.35 9.03 -6.68
CA GLY A 647 -18.98 7.71 -6.53
C GLY A 647 -19.40 7.34 -5.10
N ILE A 648 -19.17 8.22 -4.12
CA ILE A 648 -19.60 8.03 -2.73
C ILE A 648 -20.90 8.81 -2.47
N THR A 649 -21.86 8.19 -1.77
CA THR A 649 -23.16 8.81 -1.42
C THR A 649 -23.10 9.61 -0.12
N SER A 650 -23.97 10.62 -0.02
CA SER A 650 -24.30 11.36 1.20
C SER A 650 -25.72 11.91 1.07
N HIS A 651 -26.31 12.31 2.20
CA HIS A 651 -27.76 12.44 2.36
C HIS A 651 -28.48 11.12 2.00
N GLY A 652 -29.80 11.11 1.88
CA GLY A 652 -30.52 9.86 1.70
C GLY A 652 -32.03 10.03 1.68
N LEU A 653 -32.71 9.30 2.56
CA LEU A 653 -34.16 9.23 2.64
C LEU A 653 -34.67 9.79 3.97
N ALA A 654 -35.90 10.30 3.95
CA ALA A 654 -36.66 10.71 5.13
C ALA A 654 -38.08 10.14 5.01
N PHE A 655 -38.47 9.29 5.95
CA PHE A 655 -39.77 8.62 5.98
C PHE A 655 -40.62 9.15 7.13
N ASN A 656 -41.85 9.57 6.84
CA ASN A 656 -42.74 10.18 7.82
C ASN A 656 -43.42 9.11 8.69
N ILE A 657 -42.99 8.97 9.95
CA ILE A 657 -43.67 8.09 10.92
C ILE A 657 -44.93 8.81 11.42
N ASP A 658 -44.72 9.90 12.15
CA ASP A 658 -45.78 10.78 12.67
C ASP A 658 -45.30 12.23 12.91
N PRO A 659 -44.62 12.88 11.93
CA PRO A 659 -44.16 14.25 12.12
C PRO A 659 -45.34 15.22 12.22
N ASP A 660 -45.10 16.39 12.81
CA ASP A 660 -46.05 17.49 12.70
C ASP A 660 -46.16 17.94 11.24
N LEU A 661 -47.24 17.54 10.59
CA LEU A 661 -47.48 17.82 9.17
C LEU A 661 -47.83 19.30 8.91
N SER A 662 -48.02 20.13 9.94
CA SER A 662 -48.24 21.57 9.78
C SER A 662 -47.04 22.28 9.14
N TYR A 663 -45.81 21.80 9.41
CA TYR A 663 -44.58 22.35 8.82
C TYR A 663 -44.53 22.22 7.30
N TYR A 664 -45.24 21.26 6.70
CA TYR A 664 -45.30 21.12 5.25
C TYR A 664 -46.15 22.21 4.57
N LYS A 665 -47.00 22.93 5.32
CA LYS A 665 -47.78 24.06 4.79
C LYS A 665 -46.91 25.28 4.44
N HIS A 666 -45.69 25.33 4.94
CA HIS A 666 -44.74 26.41 4.71
C HIS A 666 -43.89 26.19 3.46
N ILE A 667 -44.06 25.07 2.75
CA ILE A 667 -43.30 24.73 1.56
C ILE A 667 -44.24 24.22 0.46
N VAL A 668 -43.83 24.33 -0.80
CA VAL A 668 -44.38 23.53 -1.90
C VAL A 668 -43.55 22.25 -1.98
N PRO A 669 -44.02 21.10 -1.48
CA PRO A 669 -43.20 19.91 -1.40
C PRO A 669 -42.73 19.48 -2.80
N CYS A 670 -41.42 19.45 -3.01
CA CYS A 670 -40.80 19.10 -4.30
C CYS A 670 -41.20 19.98 -5.50
N GLY A 671 -41.75 21.19 -5.27
CA GLY A 671 -42.11 22.14 -6.33
C GLY A 671 -43.34 21.73 -7.17
N ILE A 672 -44.18 20.82 -6.65
CA ILE A 672 -45.41 20.39 -7.33
C ILE A 672 -46.60 20.99 -6.57
N PRO A 673 -47.33 21.96 -7.18
CA PRO A 673 -48.58 22.46 -6.62
C PRO A 673 -49.60 21.33 -6.42
N ASP A 674 -50.49 21.46 -5.43
CA ASP A 674 -51.64 20.57 -5.19
C ASP A 674 -51.35 19.11 -4.76
N LYS A 675 -50.12 18.83 -4.28
CA LYS A 675 -49.74 17.52 -3.71
C LYS A 675 -49.66 17.58 -2.18
N GLU A 676 -50.34 16.66 -1.51
CA GLU A 676 -50.36 16.57 -0.05
C GLU A 676 -49.21 15.70 0.51
N VAL A 677 -48.96 15.82 1.82
CA VAL A 677 -48.00 14.99 2.56
C VAL A 677 -48.75 14.24 3.66
N THR A 678 -48.37 12.99 3.89
CA THR A 678 -48.97 12.11 4.88
C THR A 678 -47.89 11.48 5.79
N SER A 679 -48.33 10.67 6.75
CA SER A 679 -47.48 9.94 7.69
C SER A 679 -47.96 8.50 7.83
N LEU A 680 -47.07 7.62 8.28
CA LEU A 680 -47.42 6.24 8.56
C LEU A 680 -48.60 6.15 9.54
N ARG A 681 -48.60 6.98 10.59
CA ARG A 681 -49.67 7.05 11.59
C ARG A 681 -51.05 7.38 11.01
N ARG A 682 -51.11 8.21 9.97
CA ARG A 682 -52.39 8.57 9.33
C ARG A 682 -52.92 7.49 8.39
N GLU A 683 -52.04 6.67 7.84
CA GLU A 683 -52.37 5.74 6.75
C GLU A 683 -52.52 4.30 7.22
N THR A 684 -52.14 3.98 8.46
CA THR A 684 -52.34 2.66 9.07
C THR A 684 -53.43 2.67 10.14
N ASN A 685 -54.15 1.56 10.26
CA ASN A 685 -55.06 1.28 11.37
C ASN A 685 -54.37 0.47 12.49
N LEU A 686 -53.10 0.13 12.32
CA LEU A 686 -52.32 -0.62 13.30
C LEU A 686 -51.79 0.32 14.39
N GLU A 687 -51.60 -0.22 15.58
CA GLU A 687 -50.82 0.46 16.61
C GLU A 687 -49.34 0.48 16.21
N LEU A 688 -48.75 1.68 16.17
CA LEU A 688 -47.35 1.83 15.82
C LEU A 688 -46.47 1.51 17.04
N PRO A 689 -45.39 0.73 16.87
CA PRO A 689 -44.41 0.53 17.93
C PRO A 689 -43.60 1.81 18.17
N SER A 690 -42.72 1.77 19.16
CA SER A 690 -41.77 2.87 19.41
C SER A 690 -40.94 3.19 18.16
N GLU A 691 -40.55 4.45 18.00
CA GLU A 691 -39.79 4.89 16.83
C GLU A 691 -38.45 4.17 16.68
N GLU A 692 -37.79 3.79 17.78
CA GLU A 692 -36.55 3.01 17.73
C GLU A 692 -36.75 1.69 16.94
N VAL A 693 -37.88 1.01 17.17
CA VAL A 693 -38.26 -0.21 16.43
C VAL A 693 -38.49 0.10 14.95
N ILE A 694 -39.16 1.21 14.62
CA ILE A 694 -39.42 1.60 13.22
C ILE A 694 -38.10 1.93 12.51
N HIS A 695 -37.17 2.63 13.17
CA HIS A 695 -35.83 2.87 12.66
C HIS A 695 -35.05 1.57 12.42
N GLU A 696 -35.13 0.61 13.35
CA GLU A 696 -34.50 -0.71 13.20
C GLU A 696 -35.08 -1.51 12.03
N GLN A 697 -36.39 -1.48 11.85
CA GLN A 697 -37.05 -2.09 10.71
C GLN A 697 -36.63 -1.42 9.40
N LEU A 698 -36.54 -0.08 9.37
CA LEU A 698 -36.06 0.66 8.20
C LEU A 698 -34.61 0.29 7.84
N ILE A 699 -33.72 0.18 8.84
CA ILE A 699 -32.34 -0.29 8.65
C ILE A 699 -32.33 -1.72 8.10
N SER A 700 -33.21 -2.59 8.59
CA SER A 700 -33.31 -3.98 8.13
C SER A 700 -33.82 -4.07 6.69
N CYS A 701 -34.83 -3.28 6.32
CA CYS A 701 -35.28 -3.11 4.94
C CYS A 701 -34.14 -2.62 4.05
N PHE A 702 -33.38 -1.62 4.52
CA PHE A 702 -32.21 -1.10 3.83
C PHE A 702 -31.14 -2.18 3.60
N ALA A 703 -30.74 -2.89 4.64
CA ALA A 703 -29.75 -3.95 4.54
C ALA A 703 -30.16 -5.03 3.52
N ARG A 704 -31.43 -5.46 3.52
CA ARG A 704 -31.95 -6.44 2.55
C ARG A 704 -31.99 -5.90 1.13
N GLN A 705 -32.53 -4.71 0.92
CA GLN A 705 -32.63 -4.11 -0.42
C GLN A 705 -31.26 -3.82 -1.04
N PHE A 706 -30.23 -3.60 -0.23
CA PHE A 706 -28.86 -3.38 -0.67
C PHE A 706 -27.94 -4.61 -0.51
N GLU A 707 -28.51 -5.76 -0.15
CA GLU A 707 -27.83 -7.07 -0.09
C GLU A 707 -26.63 -7.11 0.89
N PHE A 708 -26.74 -6.40 2.01
CA PHE A 708 -25.78 -6.49 3.12
C PHE A 708 -26.06 -7.74 3.96
N ILE A 709 -25.00 -8.52 4.25
CA ILE A 709 -25.10 -9.81 4.95
C ILE A 709 -24.79 -9.67 6.44
N THR A 710 -23.90 -8.72 6.79
CA THR A 710 -23.53 -8.42 8.18
C THR A 710 -23.91 -6.99 8.50
N VAL A 711 -24.60 -6.76 9.62
CA VAL A 711 -24.96 -5.43 10.12
C VAL A 711 -24.29 -5.23 11.48
N LEU A 712 -23.36 -4.28 11.56
CA LEU A 712 -22.67 -3.91 12.81
C LEU A 712 -23.35 -2.68 13.40
N LEU A 713 -23.94 -2.83 14.59
CA LEU A 713 -24.65 -1.77 15.28
C LEU A 713 -23.71 -1.02 16.22
N ASP A 714 -23.59 0.30 16.04
CA ASP A 714 -22.86 1.18 16.94
C ASP A 714 -23.83 2.24 17.52
N LYS A 715 -23.99 2.24 18.85
CA LYS A 715 -24.75 3.26 19.58
C LYS A 715 -23.78 4.36 20.01
N ARG A 716 -23.58 5.37 19.16
CA ARG A 716 -22.80 6.56 19.52
C ARG A 716 -23.72 7.66 20.04
N ASN A 717 -23.55 8.01 21.32
CA ASN A 717 -24.08 9.26 21.84
C ASN A 717 -23.13 10.39 21.42
N ILE A 718 -23.65 11.38 20.69
CA ILE A 718 -22.91 12.61 20.43
C ILE A 718 -22.93 13.39 21.76
N GLN A 719 -21.78 13.48 22.42
CA GLN A 719 -21.55 14.49 23.45
C GLN A 719 -21.18 15.81 22.81
#